data_AF-A0A2A5JK17-F1
#
_entry.id   AF-A0A2A5JK17-F1
#
_cell.length_a   1.000
_cell.length_b   1.000
_cell.length_c   1.000
_cell.angle_alpha   90.00
_cell.angle_beta   90.00
_cell.angle_gamma   90.00
#
_symmetry.space_group_name_H-M   'P 1'
#
loop_
_entity.id
_entity.type
_entity.pdbx_description
1 polymer ?
#
loop_
_entity_poly.entity_id
_entity_poly.type
_entity_poly.pdbx_seq_one_letter_code
_entity_poly.pdbx_strand_id
1 'polypeptide(L)'
;MEMLASLADKLPTANESHFAIEIAGLSGSLFKVLSFESNNDSLCNDYQFNIEVLSEELIEPDLVIGKDVTLTITWAMSDRTISGIITEYLCHGRNHQGYVYTLSLQSLLVLLKHQRSNRVFTDMSADAIVKSVLDKAGFPAAKLQVKASSPTLEMTVQYDESDFDFVTRLMRRYGFVYGSIESTDGQANLSVFNTSSDFSSQMEEITLPYVAPTGQVRSSESVFAFSKKSSFLNAGFHLYDEDYESGSAFSLNSQNQSTVAGFGESSIYAENFTTQGDGDTLTQVHQQSIDCQRNLFIVDTDCRALRPGLTLTITDHPSYSGRYLIVSVAHKGCQSGSVEYGSKVKGLTYKNQATIIPIDVQFKAPVIKRKKVFASFNATIEQEVDDKGRYKVKLPFNQDGEGEQSKPTRLMQHYGGPGGHGMHFPLNKGTEVIVAGENGDLDRPVILGALFNDEALSPVTAENSTENKLVTKAEHTLLMDDKQGEEKIQLFTKGQENILEFNATEGSEFIKLETQKGYIDIKSKEAMTMSSQANMAAEAEKEISIRAEDAIYIQSIEANVEINAKEAVQLSADTDINIQSSQSNILFESQQNISLEAAQDISYFSVQGNVELAAQNGDFTVNAERNISIVGQGSGSIQLSQGGGKIEIDAAGNITIEANNLNLSASNIAVSGSAISHN
;
A
#
# COMPACT_ATOMS: atom_id res chain seq x y z
N MET A 1 9.31 -25.53 -71.53
CA MET A 1 8.51 -26.78 -71.54
C MET A 1 9.36 -28.03 -71.25
N GLU A 2 10.67 -27.92 -70.96
CA GLU A 2 11.53 -29.07 -70.58
C GLU A 2 11.88 -29.14 -69.09
N MET A 3 11.48 -28.15 -68.28
CA MET A 3 11.73 -28.16 -66.82
C MET A 3 10.57 -28.73 -65.98
N LEU A 4 9.43 -29.03 -66.62
CA LEU A 4 8.24 -29.62 -65.98
C LEU A 4 8.24 -31.16 -65.97
N ALA A 5 9.12 -31.78 -66.76
CA ALA A 5 9.20 -33.24 -66.86
C ALA A 5 10.08 -33.88 -65.76
N SER A 6 10.96 -33.13 -65.08
CA SER A 6 11.88 -33.71 -64.07
C SER A 6 11.35 -33.74 -62.63
N LEU A 7 10.15 -33.20 -62.38
CA LEU A 7 9.48 -33.25 -61.07
C LEU A 7 8.50 -34.43 -60.92
N ALA A 8 8.04 -35.01 -62.04
CA ALA A 8 7.14 -36.17 -62.01
C ALA A 8 7.83 -37.48 -61.58
N ASP A 9 9.16 -37.58 -61.77
CA ASP A 9 9.98 -38.75 -61.40
C ASP A 9 10.46 -38.74 -59.93
N LYS A 10 10.05 -37.76 -59.11
CA LYS A 10 10.46 -37.63 -57.70
C LYS A 10 9.34 -37.82 -56.68
N LEU A 11 8.15 -38.21 -57.13
CA LEU A 11 7.10 -38.64 -56.20
C LEU A 11 7.40 -40.08 -55.76
N PRO A 12 7.43 -40.38 -54.45
CA PRO A 12 7.64 -41.74 -53.95
C PRO A 12 6.68 -42.71 -54.63
N THR A 13 7.20 -43.87 -55.02
CA THR A 13 6.39 -44.90 -55.68
C THR A 13 5.38 -45.47 -54.69
N ALA A 14 4.28 -46.09 -55.16
CA ALA A 14 3.22 -46.64 -54.29
C ALA A 14 3.69 -47.69 -53.25
N ASN A 15 4.96 -48.08 -53.26
CA ASN A 15 5.59 -49.04 -52.37
C ASN A 15 6.47 -48.40 -51.27
N GLU A 16 6.60 -47.06 -51.21
CA GLU A 16 7.39 -46.36 -50.20
C GLU A 16 6.48 -45.70 -49.13
N SER A 17 6.89 -45.76 -47.86
CA SER A 17 6.13 -45.13 -46.77
C SER A 17 6.23 -43.61 -46.85
N HIS A 18 5.10 -42.89 -46.76
CA HIS A 18 5.07 -41.43 -46.87
C HIS A 18 5.08 -40.74 -45.50
N PHE A 19 4.87 -41.49 -44.42
CA PHE A 19 4.84 -41.00 -43.06
C PHE A 19 5.69 -41.91 -42.16
N ALA A 20 6.59 -41.31 -41.39
CA ALA A 20 7.45 -41.99 -40.43
C ALA A 20 7.34 -41.34 -39.05
N ILE A 21 7.59 -42.11 -38.00
CA ILE A 21 7.61 -41.60 -36.63
C ILE A 21 8.90 -42.06 -35.96
N GLU A 22 9.60 -41.13 -35.33
CA GLU A 22 10.82 -41.38 -34.58
C GLU A 22 10.59 -40.99 -33.13
N ILE A 23 10.78 -41.94 -32.21
CA ILE A 23 10.63 -41.73 -30.77
C ILE A 23 12.01 -41.90 -30.13
N ALA A 24 12.42 -40.92 -29.33
CA ALA A 24 13.74 -40.88 -28.72
C ALA A 24 14.03 -42.14 -27.88
N GLY A 25 15.13 -42.81 -28.20
CA GLY A 25 15.56 -44.05 -27.53
C GLY A 25 15.00 -45.34 -28.14
N LEU A 26 14.17 -45.26 -29.18
CA LEU A 26 13.63 -46.42 -29.90
C LEU A 26 14.16 -46.46 -31.35
N SER A 27 14.18 -47.65 -31.96
CA SER A 27 14.54 -47.78 -33.38
C SER A 27 13.48 -47.11 -34.25
N GLY A 28 13.89 -46.30 -35.24
CA GLY A 28 12.96 -45.69 -36.21
C GLY A 28 12.17 -46.70 -37.05
N SER A 29 12.58 -47.98 -37.07
CA SER A 29 11.85 -49.07 -37.72
C SER A 29 10.80 -49.76 -36.83
N LEU A 30 10.72 -49.38 -35.55
CA LEU A 30 9.87 -50.04 -34.57
C LEU A 30 8.38 -49.82 -34.84
N PHE A 31 8.03 -48.62 -35.33
CA PHE A 31 6.66 -48.22 -35.62
C PHE A 31 6.48 -47.92 -37.10
N LYS A 32 5.41 -48.46 -37.68
CA LYS A 32 4.92 -48.12 -39.01
C LYS A 32 3.69 -47.23 -38.84
N VAL A 33 3.73 -45.99 -39.36
CA VAL A 33 2.58 -45.08 -39.29
C VAL A 33 1.45 -45.59 -40.19
N LEU A 34 0.23 -45.68 -39.68
CA LEU A 34 -0.97 -46.07 -40.42
C LEU A 34 -1.77 -44.83 -40.84
N SER A 35 -2.04 -43.95 -39.88
CA SER A 35 -2.82 -42.73 -40.08
C SER A 35 -2.45 -41.66 -39.05
N PHE A 36 -2.81 -40.41 -39.31
CA PHE A 36 -2.76 -39.36 -38.29
C PHE A 36 -3.78 -38.26 -38.57
N GLU A 37 -4.19 -37.57 -37.51
CA GLU A 37 -5.05 -36.38 -37.55
C GLU A 37 -4.55 -35.34 -36.55
N SER A 38 -4.48 -34.06 -36.97
CA SER A 38 -4.12 -32.96 -36.06
C SER A 38 -5.34 -32.40 -35.35
N ASN A 39 -5.09 -31.85 -34.16
CA ASN A 39 -6.02 -31.09 -33.36
C ASN A 39 -5.31 -29.81 -32.88
N ASN A 40 -5.99 -28.67 -33.00
CA ASN A 40 -5.50 -27.35 -32.58
C ASN A 40 -4.14 -26.88 -33.14
N ASP A 41 -3.68 -27.43 -34.27
CA ASP A 41 -2.48 -26.91 -34.96
C ASP A 41 -2.76 -25.51 -35.53
N SER A 42 -2.41 -24.49 -34.74
CA SER A 42 -2.73 -23.09 -34.96
C SER A 42 -1.76 -22.16 -34.23
N LEU A 43 -1.65 -20.93 -34.71
CA LEU A 43 -0.90 -19.90 -34.00
C LEU A 43 -1.49 -19.66 -32.60
N CYS A 44 -0.60 -19.44 -31.64
CA CYS A 44 -0.91 -19.16 -30.25
C CYS A 44 -1.73 -20.24 -29.54
N ASN A 45 -1.57 -21.51 -29.91
CA ASN A 45 -2.12 -22.67 -29.20
C ASN A 45 -1.10 -23.81 -29.12
N ASP A 46 -1.38 -24.76 -28.24
CA ASP A 46 -0.69 -26.04 -28.18
C ASP A 46 -1.33 -27.02 -29.19
N TYR A 47 -0.51 -27.58 -30.09
CA TYR A 47 -0.96 -28.54 -31.09
C TYR A 47 -0.88 -29.97 -30.59
N GLN A 48 -1.76 -30.81 -31.11
CA GLN A 48 -1.77 -32.26 -30.87
C GLN A 48 -1.91 -33.01 -32.20
N PHE A 49 -1.20 -34.12 -32.35
CA PHE A 49 -1.37 -35.07 -33.44
C PHE A 49 -1.65 -36.44 -32.85
N ASN A 50 -2.80 -37.01 -33.21
CA ASN A 50 -3.12 -38.40 -32.87
C ASN A 50 -2.63 -39.27 -34.02
N ILE A 51 -1.63 -40.10 -33.74
CA ILE A 51 -0.91 -40.90 -34.72
C ILE A 51 -1.22 -42.36 -34.46
N GLU A 52 -1.83 -43.01 -35.44
CA GLU A 52 -2.05 -44.45 -35.41
C GLU A 52 -0.83 -45.17 -35.97
N VAL A 53 -0.25 -46.08 -35.21
CA VAL A 53 0.98 -46.80 -35.56
C VAL A 53 0.83 -48.30 -35.34
N LEU A 54 1.61 -49.09 -36.10
CA LEU A 54 1.72 -50.53 -35.98
C LEU A 54 3.14 -50.91 -35.55
N SER A 55 3.28 -51.78 -34.55
CA SER A 55 4.55 -52.43 -34.22
C SER A 55 4.41 -53.96 -34.28
N GLU A 56 5.46 -54.66 -34.70
CA GLU A 56 5.47 -56.14 -34.73
C GLU A 56 5.58 -56.73 -33.31
N GLU A 57 6.13 -55.96 -32.39
CA GLU A 57 6.34 -56.32 -30.99
C GLU A 57 5.37 -55.57 -30.06
N LEU A 58 5.14 -56.12 -28.86
CA LEU A 58 4.37 -55.43 -27.84
C LEU A 58 5.24 -54.35 -27.19
N ILE A 59 4.82 -53.10 -27.28
CA ILE A 59 5.52 -51.96 -26.67
C ILE A 59 4.84 -51.57 -25.37
N GLU A 60 5.60 -51.52 -24.28
CA GLU A 60 5.12 -51.05 -22.98
C GLU A 60 5.07 -49.50 -22.95
N PRO A 61 4.07 -48.90 -22.26
CA PRO A 61 3.85 -47.45 -22.29
C PRO A 61 5.01 -46.64 -21.73
N ASP A 62 5.77 -47.17 -20.77
CA ASP A 62 6.92 -46.52 -20.15
C ASP A 62 8.10 -46.29 -21.12
N LEU A 63 8.15 -47.04 -22.23
CA LEU A 63 9.15 -46.85 -23.28
C LEU A 63 8.85 -45.64 -24.17
N VAL A 64 7.59 -45.17 -24.22
CA VAL A 64 7.14 -44.13 -25.16
C VAL A 64 6.63 -42.86 -24.48
N ILE A 65 5.89 -42.97 -23.36
CA ILE A 65 5.31 -41.80 -22.68
C ILE A 65 6.42 -40.84 -22.22
N GLY A 66 6.24 -39.55 -22.50
CA GLY A 66 7.16 -38.47 -22.13
C GLY A 66 8.44 -38.41 -22.96
N LYS A 67 8.60 -39.26 -23.98
CA LYS A 67 9.74 -39.20 -24.91
C LYS A 67 9.52 -38.14 -25.98
N ASP A 68 10.61 -37.48 -26.37
CA ASP A 68 10.66 -36.66 -27.58
C ASP A 68 10.27 -37.52 -28.79
N VAL A 69 9.43 -36.97 -29.66
CA VAL A 69 8.94 -37.64 -30.86
C VAL A 69 8.95 -36.69 -32.06
N THR A 70 9.24 -37.22 -33.24
CA THR A 70 9.12 -36.51 -34.51
C THR A 70 8.27 -37.32 -35.48
N LEU A 71 7.19 -36.72 -35.98
CA LEU A 71 6.41 -37.21 -37.12
C LEU A 71 6.96 -36.58 -38.40
N THR A 72 7.46 -37.41 -39.32
CA THR A 72 7.98 -36.98 -40.61
C THR A 72 6.95 -37.25 -41.70
N ILE A 73 6.58 -36.22 -42.45
CA ILE A 73 5.71 -36.27 -43.62
C ILE A 73 6.61 -36.09 -44.85
N THR A 74 6.89 -37.20 -45.54
CA THR A 74 7.82 -37.22 -46.67
C THR A 74 7.28 -36.44 -47.86
N TRP A 75 8.14 -35.61 -48.46
CA TRP A 75 7.78 -34.74 -49.58
C TRP A 75 8.89 -34.71 -50.64
N ALA A 76 8.51 -34.58 -51.91
CA ALA A 76 9.44 -34.63 -53.05
C ALA A 76 10.48 -33.49 -53.07
N MET A 77 10.26 -32.41 -52.33
CA MET A 77 11.18 -31.27 -52.22
C MET A 77 11.92 -31.23 -50.86
N SER A 78 11.19 -31.26 -49.74
CA SER A 78 11.78 -31.35 -48.39
C SER A 78 10.82 -31.98 -47.39
N ASP A 79 11.28 -32.95 -46.61
CA ASP A 79 10.44 -33.56 -45.60
C ASP A 79 9.96 -32.52 -44.57
N ARG A 80 8.70 -32.65 -44.15
CA ARG A 80 8.17 -31.85 -43.03
C ARG A 80 8.23 -32.66 -41.76
N THR A 81 8.70 -32.04 -40.69
CA THR A 81 8.85 -32.68 -39.38
C THR A 81 7.96 -32.02 -38.34
N ILE A 82 7.16 -32.78 -37.61
CA ILE A 82 6.37 -32.28 -36.49
C ILE A 82 6.96 -32.89 -35.23
N SER A 83 7.62 -32.07 -34.43
CA SER A 83 8.29 -32.52 -33.20
C SER A 83 7.41 -32.29 -31.98
N GLY A 84 7.60 -33.06 -30.93
CA GLY A 84 6.84 -32.89 -29.69
C GLY A 84 7.24 -33.93 -28.65
N ILE A 85 6.32 -34.21 -27.73
CA ILE A 85 6.44 -35.32 -26.79
C ILE A 85 5.21 -36.20 -26.86
N ILE A 86 5.37 -37.48 -26.54
CA ILE A 86 4.26 -38.42 -26.42
C ILE A 86 3.55 -38.20 -25.08
N THR A 87 2.28 -37.81 -25.12
CA THR A 87 1.48 -37.52 -23.90
C THR A 87 0.43 -38.59 -23.61
N GLU A 88 -0.03 -39.29 -24.63
CA GLU A 88 -1.01 -40.38 -24.48
C GLU A 88 -0.60 -41.59 -25.31
N TYR A 89 -0.93 -42.76 -24.79
CA TYR A 89 -0.68 -44.06 -25.38
C TYR A 89 -1.95 -44.91 -25.23
N LEU A 90 -2.44 -45.45 -26.35
CA LEU A 90 -3.57 -46.36 -26.36
C LEU A 90 -3.22 -47.58 -27.22
N CYS A 91 -3.21 -48.78 -26.63
CA CYS A 91 -3.06 -50.04 -27.37
C CYS A 91 -4.44 -50.61 -27.74
N HIS A 92 -4.69 -50.81 -29.03
CA HIS A 92 -5.94 -51.39 -29.55
C HIS A 92 -5.91 -52.92 -29.61
N GLY A 93 -4.79 -53.53 -29.23
CA GLY A 93 -4.56 -54.97 -29.31
C GLY A 93 -3.85 -55.42 -30.59
N ARG A 94 -3.81 -56.74 -30.80
CA ARG A 94 -3.03 -57.38 -31.87
C ARG A 94 -3.89 -57.77 -33.06
N ASN A 95 -3.42 -57.45 -34.27
CA ASN A 95 -3.94 -57.97 -35.53
C ASN A 95 -2.95 -58.99 -36.16
N HIS A 96 -3.20 -59.41 -37.40
CA HIS A 96 -2.33 -60.39 -38.08
C HIS A 96 -0.92 -59.86 -38.44
N GLN A 97 -0.70 -58.56 -38.34
CA GLN A 97 0.54 -57.85 -38.68
C GLN A 97 1.33 -57.37 -37.47
N GLY A 98 0.71 -57.24 -36.29
CA GLY A 98 1.34 -56.70 -35.10
C GLY A 98 0.33 -56.09 -34.13
N TYR A 99 0.79 -55.23 -33.24
CA TYR A 99 -0.01 -54.45 -32.31
C TYR A 99 -0.27 -53.05 -32.86
N VAL A 100 -1.52 -52.59 -32.76
CA VAL A 100 -1.93 -51.25 -33.22
C VAL A 100 -2.05 -50.31 -32.02
N TYR A 101 -1.54 -49.10 -32.18
CA TYR A 101 -1.53 -48.07 -31.14
C TYR A 101 -2.05 -46.74 -31.68
N THR A 102 -2.68 -45.95 -30.82
CA THR A 102 -2.80 -44.50 -31.02
C THR A 102 -1.88 -43.80 -30.03
N LEU A 103 -0.96 -43.01 -30.57
CA LEU A 103 -0.03 -42.18 -29.81
C LEU A 103 -0.43 -40.71 -29.98
N SER A 104 -0.49 -39.95 -28.90
CA SER A 104 -0.68 -38.50 -28.98
C SER A 104 0.65 -37.79 -28.86
N LEU A 105 1.05 -37.13 -29.94
CA LEU A 105 2.16 -36.18 -29.98
C LEU A 105 1.62 -34.80 -29.65
N GLN A 106 2.17 -34.11 -28.65
CA GLN A 106 1.84 -32.72 -28.35
C GLN A 106 3.09 -31.83 -28.33
N SER A 107 2.91 -30.52 -28.51
CA SER A 107 4.04 -29.60 -28.42
C SER A 107 4.60 -29.57 -26.99
N LEU A 108 5.85 -29.08 -26.84
CA LEU A 108 6.47 -28.94 -25.51
C LEU A 108 5.70 -27.99 -24.57
N LEU A 109 4.75 -27.18 -25.06
CA LEU A 109 3.90 -26.36 -24.22
C LEU A 109 3.00 -27.19 -23.29
N VAL A 110 2.74 -28.46 -23.60
CA VAL A 110 1.97 -29.35 -22.71
C VAL A 110 2.62 -29.52 -21.34
N LEU A 111 3.96 -29.44 -21.25
CA LEU A 111 4.69 -29.52 -19.98
C LEU A 111 4.18 -28.48 -18.98
N LEU A 112 3.89 -27.27 -19.47
CA LEU A 112 3.38 -26.16 -18.66
C LEU A 112 1.93 -26.39 -18.15
N LYS A 113 1.17 -27.31 -18.77
CA LYS A 113 -0.20 -27.66 -18.32
C LYS A 113 -0.18 -28.55 -17.09
N HIS A 114 0.91 -29.27 -16.86
CA HIS A 114 1.06 -30.20 -15.74
C HIS A 114 1.67 -29.55 -14.49
N GLN A 115 1.99 -28.24 -14.54
CA GLN A 115 2.47 -27.47 -13.42
C GLN A 115 1.50 -26.34 -13.09
N ARG A 116 1.19 -26.16 -11.80
CA ARG A 116 0.39 -25.05 -11.25
C ARG A 116 1.19 -24.41 -10.14
N SER A 117 1.28 -23.09 -10.16
CA SER A 117 2.15 -22.33 -9.27
C SER A 117 1.46 -21.07 -8.78
N ASN A 118 1.89 -20.54 -7.64
CA ASN A 118 1.46 -19.24 -7.14
C ASN A 118 2.69 -18.34 -7.00
N ARG A 119 2.76 -17.28 -7.82
CA ARG A 119 3.97 -16.46 -7.99
C ARG A 119 3.61 -15.00 -8.13
N VAL A 120 4.47 -14.16 -7.57
CA VAL A 120 4.43 -12.71 -7.75
C VAL A 120 5.64 -12.32 -8.57
N PHE A 121 5.43 -11.57 -9.65
CA PHE A 121 6.51 -11.00 -10.47
C PHE A 121 6.41 -9.49 -10.39
N THR A 122 7.47 -8.81 -9.95
CA THR A 122 7.51 -7.34 -9.88
C THR A 122 8.66 -6.78 -10.71
N ASP A 123 8.48 -5.61 -11.29
CA ASP A 123 9.48 -4.91 -12.09
C ASP A 123 10.04 -5.75 -13.27
N MET A 124 9.16 -6.53 -13.92
CA MET A 124 9.52 -7.39 -15.05
C MET A 124 8.62 -7.14 -16.26
N SER A 125 9.17 -7.22 -17.48
CA SER A 125 8.36 -7.22 -18.71
C SER A 125 7.67 -8.58 -18.91
N ALA A 126 6.59 -8.60 -19.68
CA ALA A 126 5.84 -9.81 -19.97
C ALA A 126 6.70 -10.89 -20.65
N ASP A 127 7.61 -10.50 -21.54
CA ASP A 127 8.52 -11.43 -22.20
C ASP A 127 9.56 -12.01 -21.24
N ALA A 128 10.02 -11.24 -20.26
CA ALA A 128 10.92 -11.72 -19.21
C ALA A 128 10.21 -12.71 -18.27
N ILE A 129 8.96 -12.43 -17.90
CA ILE A 129 8.12 -13.32 -17.08
C ILE A 129 7.87 -14.63 -17.81
N VAL A 130 7.51 -14.58 -19.10
CA VAL A 130 7.34 -15.78 -19.93
C VAL A 130 8.61 -16.63 -19.93
N LYS A 131 9.79 -16.04 -20.15
CA LYS A 131 11.08 -16.76 -20.09
C LYS A 131 11.30 -17.42 -18.73
N SER A 132 11.09 -16.68 -17.64
CA SER A 132 11.25 -17.16 -16.26
C SER A 132 10.33 -18.35 -15.94
N VAL A 133 9.04 -18.27 -16.31
CA VAL A 133 8.08 -19.37 -16.08
C VAL A 133 8.45 -20.60 -16.89
N LEU A 134 8.84 -20.43 -18.16
CA LEU A 134 9.27 -21.56 -18.98
C LEU A 134 10.54 -22.23 -18.42
N ASP A 135 11.52 -21.45 -17.98
CA ASP A 135 12.75 -21.96 -17.38
C ASP A 135 12.45 -22.75 -16.08
N LYS A 136 11.63 -22.19 -15.18
CA LYS A 136 11.20 -22.85 -13.94
C LYS A 136 10.38 -24.12 -14.16
N ALA A 137 9.64 -24.19 -15.26
CA ALA A 137 8.92 -25.40 -15.65
C ALA A 137 9.82 -26.45 -16.32
N GLY A 138 11.12 -26.18 -16.47
CA GLY A 138 12.09 -27.07 -17.11
C GLY A 138 11.96 -27.12 -18.63
N PHE A 139 11.38 -26.09 -19.26
CA PHE A 139 11.32 -26.00 -20.71
C PHE A 139 12.75 -25.92 -21.28
N PRO A 140 13.09 -26.71 -22.33
CA PRO A 140 14.45 -26.69 -22.88
C PRO A 140 14.82 -25.31 -23.45
N ALA A 141 15.73 -24.58 -22.80
CA ALA A 141 16.12 -23.23 -23.20
C ALA A 141 16.64 -23.14 -24.65
N ALA A 142 17.29 -24.20 -25.14
CA ALA A 142 17.75 -24.28 -26.54
C ALA A 142 16.60 -24.31 -27.57
N LYS A 143 15.40 -24.72 -27.15
CA LYS A 143 14.18 -24.79 -27.97
C LYS A 143 13.27 -23.56 -27.79
N LEU A 144 13.75 -22.49 -27.13
CA LEU A 144 12.97 -21.29 -26.83
C LEU A 144 13.58 -20.05 -27.50
N GLN A 145 12.78 -19.32 -28.29
CA GLN A 145 13.17 -18.07 -28.92
C GLN A 145 12.12 -16.98 -28.65
N VAL A 146 12.38 -16.13 -27.66
CA VAL A 146 11.50 -15.00 -27.35
C VAL A 146 12.14 -13.71 -27.87
N LYS A 147 11.60 -13.21 -28.99
CA LYS A 147 11.98 -11.93 -29.61
C LYS A 147 10.94 -10.82 -29.36
N ALA A 148 9.81 -11.17 -28.75
CA ALA A 148 8.83 -10.20 -28.30
C ALA A 148 9.36 -9.35 -27.13
N SER A 149 8.84 -8.14 -26.99
CA SER A 149 9.11 -7.25 -25.85
C SER A 149 7.84 -6.52 -25.42
N SER A 150 7.76 -6.17 -24.14
CA SER A 150 6.73 -5.26 -23.60
C SER A 150 7.35 -4.23 -22.65
N PRO A 151 6.61 -3.17 -22.30
CA PRO A 151 6.92 -2.39 -21.11
C PRO A 151 6.99 -3.25 -19.84
N THR A 152 7.72 -2.75 -18.85
CA THR A 152 7.84 -3.37 -17.53
C THR A 152 6.52 -3.28 -16.78
N LEU A 153 6.09 -4.40 -16.19
CA LEU A 153 4.99 -4.45 -15.25
C LEU A 153 5.52 -4.19 -13.84
N GLU A 154 4.86 -3.28 -13.11
CA GLU A 154 5.15 -3.06 -11.69
C GLU A 154 4.89 -4.33 -10.87
N MET A 155 3.79 -5.03 -11.16
CA MET A 155 3.45 -6.32 -10.57
C MET A 155 2.48 -7.10 -11.45
N THR A 156 2.69 -8.41 -11.57
CA THR A 156 1.66 -9.34 -12.02
C THR A 156 1.71 -10.65 -11.23
N VAL A 157 0.56 -11.25 -11.00
CA VAL A 157 0.41 -12.43 -10.15
C VAL A 157 -0.05 -13.62 -10.97
N GLN A 158 0.65 -14.75 -10.83
CA GLN A 158 0.13 -16.08 -11.17
C GLN A 158 -0.55 -16.64 -9.93
N TYR A 159 -1.86 -16.91 -9.99
CA TYR A 159 -2.59 -17.45 -8.84
C TYR A 159 -3.64 -18.47 -9.28
N ASP A 160 -3.55 -19.69 -8.74
CA ASP A 160 -4.47 -20.79 -9.00
C ASP A 160 -4.74 -20.99 -10.51
N GLU A 161 -3.67 -21.04 -11.29
CA GLU A 161 -3.68 -21.32 -12.72
C GLU A 161 -2.44 -22.13 -13.12
N SER A 162 -2.52 -22.87 -14.23
CA SER A 162 -1.35 -23.59 -14.73
C SER A 162 -0.32 -22.62 -15.29
N ASP A 163 0.94 -23.06 -15.34
CA ASP A 163 2.00 -22.27 -15.96
C ASP A 163 1.64 -21.96 -17.43
N PHE A 164 0.97 -22.90 -18.13
CA PHE A 164 0.44 -22.71 -19.49
C PHE A 164 -0.62 -21.61 -19.57
N ASP A 165 -1.63 -21.64 -18.68
CA ASP A 165 -2.71 -20.67 -18.68
C ASP A 165 -2.18 -19.26 -18.39
N PHE A 166 -1.24 -19.15 -17.44
CA PHE A 166 -0.60 -17.90 -17.06
C PHE A 166 0.19 -17.28 -18.21
N VAL A 167 1.12 -18.02 -18.81
CA VAL A 167 1.92 -17.48 -19.93
C VAL A 167 1.04 -17.21 -21.14
N THR A 168 0.02 -18.03 -21.40
CA THR A 168 -0.90 -17.82 -22.52
C THR A 168 -1.73 -16.56 -22.33
N ARG A 169 -2.33 -16.33 -21.15
CA ARG A 169 -3.09 -15.09 -20.91
C ARG A 169 -2.19 -13.86 -20.97
N LEU A 170 -0.96 -13.95 -20.47
CA LEU A 170 0.00 -12.86 -20.46
C LEU A 170 0.46 -12.51 -21.88
N MET A 171 0.89 -13.51 -22.66
CA MET A 171 1.26 -13.32 -24.06
C MET A 171 0.11 -12.75 -24.89
N ARG A 172 -1.11 -13.27 -24.72
CA ARG A 172 -2.29 -12.79 -25.48
C ARG A 172 -2.72 -11.38 -25.08
N ARG A 173 -2.58 -10.99 -23.81
CA ARG A 173 -2.82 -9.61 -23.35
C ARG A 173 -1.94 -8.60 -24.07
N TYR A 174 -0.66 -8.91 -24.25
CA TYR A 174 0.27 -8.07 -25.02
C TYR A 174 0.22 -8.32 -26.54
N GLY A 175 -0.70 -9.18 -26.99
CA GLY A 175 -0.86 -9.53 -28.39
C GLY A 175 0.36 -10.24 -28.99
N PHE A 176 1.19 -10.90 -28.18
CA PHE A 176 2.30 -11.68 -28.70
C PHE A 176 1.78 -12.82 -29.58
N VAL A 177 2.46 -13.04 -30.69
CA VAL A 177 2.21 -14.14 -31.62
C VAL A 177 3.27 -15.19 -31.39
N TYR A 178 2.84 -16.40 -31.07
CA TYR A 178 3.75 -17.50 -30.78
C TYR A 178 3.34 -18.79 -31.49
N GLY A 179 4.30 -19.67 -31.70
CA GLY A 179 4.13 -20.93 -32.40
C GLY A 179 5.45 -21.65 -32.58
N SER A 180 5.39 -22.85 -33.13
CA SER A 180 6.58 -23.66 -33.40
C SER A 180 7.19 -23.29 -34.74
N ILE A 181 8.50 -23.05 -34.77
CA ILE A 181 9.30 -22.88 -36.00
C ILE A 181 10.31 -24.02 -36.06
N GLU A 182 10.21 -24.84 -37.10
CA GLU A 182 11.17 -25.90 -37.38
C GLU A 182 12.45 -25.31 -37.96
N SER A 183 13.58 -25.72 -37.39
CA SER A 183 14.92 -25.46 -37.88
C SER A 183 15.29 -26.44 -38.98
N THR A 184 16.28 -26.10 -39.80
CA THR A 184 16.76 -26.93 -40.93
C THR A 184 17.38 -28.26 -40.50
N ASP A 185 17.70 -28.44 -39.22
CA ASP A 185 18.19 -29.68 -38.61
C ASP A 185 17.07 -30.56 -38.03
N GLY A 186 15.79 -30.20 -38.24
CA GLY A 186 14.63 -30.94 -37.77
C GLY A 186 14.18 -30.61 -36.34
N GLN A 187 14.79 -29.62 -35.67
CA GLN A 187 14.38 -29.21 -34.33
C GLN A 187 13.29 -28.13 -34.35
N ALA A 188 12.23 -28.32 -33.55
CA ALA A 188 11.18 -27.33 -33.35
C ALA A 188 11.50 -26.37 -32.21
N ASN A 189 11.50 -25.07 -32.50
CA ASN A 189 11.64 -24.01 -31.51
C ASN A 189 10.30 -23.33 -31.25
N LEU A 190 9.95 -23.12 -29.98
CA LEU A 190 8.88 -22.20 -29.62
C LEU A 190 9.37 -20.77 -29.83
N SER A 191 8.81 -20.07 -30.82
CA SER A 191 9.16 -18.69 -31.09
C SER A 191 8.03 -17.74 -30.71
N VAL A 192 8.38 -16.59 -30.14
CA VAL A 192 7.43 -15.57 -29.64
C VAL A 192 7.83 -14.20 -30.18
N PHE A 193 6.88 -13.50 -30.83
CA PHE A 193 7.07 -12.20 -31.48
C PHE A 193 5.95 -11.22 -31.14
N ASN A 194 6.18 -9.91 -31.33
CA ASN A 194 5.15 -8.90 -31.13
C ASN A 194 4.05 -8.93 -32.21
N THR A 195 4.39 -9.27 -33.47
CA THR A 195 3.45 -9.22 -34.60
C THR A 195 3.45 -10.50 -35.42
N SER A 196 2.35 -10.72 -36.14
CA SER A 196 2.22 -11.86 -37.04
C SER A 196 3.13 -11.75 -38.27
N SER A 197 3.46 -10.52 -38.69
CA SER A 197 4.40 -10.25 -39.77
C SER A 197 5.85 -10.57 -39.37
N ASP A 198 6.24 -10.24 -38.14
CA ASP A 198 7.57 -10.60 -37.63
C ASP A 198 7.71 -12.12 -37.53
N PHE A 199 6.65 -12.81 -37.06
CA PHE A 199 6.62 -14.26 -36.98
C PHE A 199 6.75 -14.90 -38.38
N SER A 200 5.91 -14.49 -39.34
CA SER A 200 5.90 -15.10 -40.67
C SER A 200 7.16 -14.83 -41.49
N SER A 201 7.88 -13.74 -41.20
CA SER A 201 9.17 -13.42 -41.84
C SER A 201 10.28 -14.43 -41.52
N GLN A 202 10.13 -15.24 -40.47
CA GLN A 202 11.08 -16.27 -40.10
C GLN A 202 10.82 -17.60 -40.82
N MET A 203 9.74 -17.70 -41.60
CA MET A 203 9.35 -18.90 -42.34
C MET A 203 9.45 -18.68 -43.84
N GLU A 204 9.73 -19.75 -44.59
CA GLU A 204 9.73 -19.70 -46.06
C GLU A 204 8.31 -19.59 -46.62
N GLU A 205 8.13 -18.71 -47.60
CA GLU A 205 6.86 -18.51 -48.30
C GLU A 205 6.58 -19.67 -49.27
N ILE A 206 5.34 -20.15 -49.29
CA ILE A 206 4.88 -21.21 -50.21
C ILE A 206 3.96 -20.61 -51.26
N THR A 207 4.14 -21.01 -52.52
CA THR A 207 3.24 -20.62 -53.63
C THR A 207 2.50 -21.85 -54.16
N LEU A 208 1.17 -21.77 -54.23
CA LEU A 208 0.31 -22.83 -54.77
C LEU A 208 -0.67 -22.29 -55.83
N PRO A 209 -0.84 -22.97 -56.97
CA PRO A 209 -1.90 -22.64 -57.90
C PRO A 209 -3.24 -23.15 -57.39
N TYR A 210 -4.30 -22.39 -57.67
CA TYR A 210 -5.68 -22.86 -57.55
C TYR A 210 -6.06 -23.69 -58.76
N VAL A 211 -6.44 -24.94 -58.53
CA VAL A 211 -6.89 -25.87 -59.58
C VAL A 211 -8.24 -26.43 -59.19
N ALA A 212 -9.29 -25.95 -59.85
CA ALA A 212 -10.66 -26.42 -59.61
C ALA A 212 -10.77 -27.94 -59.83
N PRO A 213 -11.56 -28.68 -59.03
CA PRO A 213 -11.67 -30.14 -59.17
C PRO A 213 -12.32 -30.52 -60.50
N THR A 214 -11.57 -31.14 -61.41
CA THR A 214 -12.06 -31.61 -62.72
C THR A 214 -12.34 -33.11 -62.78
N GLY A 215 -12.12 -33.83 -61.68
CA GLY A 215 -12.21 -35.30 -61.61
C GLY A 215 -10.98 -36.03 -62.19
N GLN A 216 -9.98 -35.30 -62.70
CA GLN A 216 -8.70 -35.85 -63.16
C GLN A 216 -7.67 -35.90 -62.02
N VAL A 217 -6.67 -36.77 -62.15
CA VAL A 217 -5.54 -36.84 -61.22
C VAL A 217 -4.72 -35.55 -61.37
N ARG A 218 -4.51 -34.84 -60.26
CA ARG A 218 -3.72 -33.60 -60.24
C ARG A 218 -2.23 -33.94 -60.36
N SER A 219 -1.50 -33.18 -61.17
CA SER A 219 -0.09 -33.41 -61.47
C SER A 219 0.87 -32.70 -60.52
N SER A 220 0.38 -31.77 -59.69
CA SER A 220 1.14 -31.04 -58.68
C SER A 220 0.26 -30.69 -57.48
N GLU A 221 0.88 -30.44 -56.33
CA GLU A 221 0.19 -29.89 -55.16
C GLU A 221 -0.48 -28.57 -55.52
N SER A 222 -1.71 -28.39 -55.07
CA SER A 222 -2.57 -27.28 -55.48
C SER A 222 -3.63 -27.02 -54.44
N VAL A 223 -4.15 -25.79 -54.41
CA VAL A 223 -5.40 -25.50 -53.71
C VAL A 223 -6.54 -25.95 -54.60
N PHE A 224 -7.38 -26.86 -54.11
CA PHE A 224 -8.47 -27.43 -54.92
C PHE A 224 -9.87 -27.07 -54.40
N ALA A 225 -9.96 -26.52 -53.19
CA ALA A 225 -11.17 -25.83 -52.74
C ALA A 225 -10.79 -24.56 -51.99
N PHE A 226 -11.58 -23.51 -52.19
CA PHE A 226 -11.39 -22.22 -51.56
C PHE A 226 -12.75 -21.71 -51.09
N SER A 227 -12.91 -21.55 -49.79
CA SER A 227 -14.13 -21.06 -49.15
C SER A 227 -13.86 -19.76 -48.43
N LYS A 228 -14.81 -18.83 -48.45
CA LYS A 228 -14.78 -17.60 -47.64
C LYS A 228 -15.79 -17.71 -46.51
N LYS A 229 -15.35 -17.45 -45.29
CA LYS A 229 -16.20 -17.34 -44.10
C LYS A 229 -16.12 -15.91 -43.57
N SER A 230 -17.28 -15.25 -43.50
CA SER A 230 -17.40 -13.93 -42.90
C SER A 230 -18.25 -13.97 -41.62
N SER A 231 -17.85 -13.24 -40.59
CA SER A 231 -18.48 -13.26 -39.27
C SER A 231 -18.92 -11.85 -38.84
N PHE A 232 -20.15 -11.73 -38.35
CA PHE A 232 -20.67 -10.51 -37.75
C PHE A 232 -20.26 -10.43 -36.27
N LEU A 233 -19.31 -9.56 -35.94
CA LEU A 233 -18.67 -9.46 -34.62
C LEU A 233 -18.73 -8.03 -34.07
N ASN A 234 -18.46 -7.88 -32.77
CA ASN A 234 -18.42 -6.61 -32.03
C ASN A 234 -17.72 -5.48 -32.81
N ALA A 235 -18.34 -4.31 -33.00
CA ALA A 235 -17.73 -3.23 -33.80
C ALA A 235 -16.59 -2.49 -33.10
N GLY A 236 -16.55 -2.45 -31.76
CA GLY A 236 -15.56 -1.64 -31.05
C GLY A 236 -15.28 -2.10 -29.63
N PHE A 237 -14.23 -1.54 -29.04
CA PHE A 237 -13.93 -1.69 -27.62
C PHE A 237 -13.73 -0.33 -26.98
N HIS A 238 -14.29 -0.16 -25.79
CA HIS A 238 -14.06 0.98 -24.92
C HIS A 238 -13.36 0.50 -23.65
N LEU A 239 -12.14 0.96 -23.39
CA LEU A 239 -11.39 0.64 -22.17
C LEU A 239 -11.37 1.86 -21.26
N TYR A 240 -11.72 1.67 -20.00
CA TYR A 240 -11.65 2.69 -18.95
C TYR A 240 -10.81 2.18 -17.77
N ASP A 241 -9.87 3.01 -17.30
CA ASP A 241 -9.08 2.71 -16.11
C ASP A 241 -8.65 4.01 -15.42
N GLU A 242 -8.41 3.92 -14.12
CA GLU A 242 -7.96 5.02 -13.28
C GLU A 242 -6.67 4.60 -12.59
N ASP A 243 -5.62 5.39 -12.78
CA ASP A 243 -4.38 5.23 -12.03
C ASP A 243 -4.40 6.17 -10.83
N TYR A 244 -4.47 5.60 -9.64
CA TYR A 244 -4.50 6.38 -8.40
C TYR A 244 -3.20 7.13 -8.14
N GLU A 245 -2.06 6.66 -8.69
CA GLU A 245 -0.76 7.26 -8.40
C GLU A 245 -0.54 8.57 -9.13
N SER A 246 -0.88 8.60 -10.42
CA SER A 246 -0.88 9.82 -11.21
C SER A 246 -2.16 10.64 -11.05
N GLY A 247 -3.24 10.04 -10.54
CA GLY A 247 -4.58 10.63 -10.53
C GLY A 247 -5.21 10.72 -11.92
N SER A 248 -4.65 10.01 -12.90
CA SER A 248 -5.12 10.04 -14.30
C SER A 248 -6.25 9.05 -14.52
N ALA A 249 -7.26 9.47 -15.28
CA ALA A 249 -8.28 8.59 -15.83
C ALA A 249 -8.04 8.44 -17.33
N PHE A 250 -8.09 7.21 -17.83
CA PHE A 250 -7.89 6.88 -19.22
C PHE A 250 -9.18 6.31 -19.82
N SER A 251 -9.59 6.83 -20.98
CA SER A 251 -10.79 6.40 -21.70
C SER A 251 -10.46 6.22 -23.17
N LEU A 252 -10.35 4.97 -23.61
CA LEU A 252 -9.76 4.60 -24.90
C LEU A 252 -10.78 3.85 -25.74
N ASN A 253 -10.79 4.13 -27.04
CA ASN A 253 -11.72 3.53 -27.97
C ASN A 253 -10.98 2.94 -29.17
N SER A 254 -11.43 1.77 -29.61
CA SER A 254 -11.06 1.19 -30.89
C SER A 254 -12.30 0.79 -31.66
N GLN A 255 -12.20 0.79 -32.98
CA GLN A 255 -13.30 0.49 -33.87
C GLN A 255 -12.80 -0.45 -34.98
N ASN A 256 -13.72 -1.25 -35.48
CA ASN A 256 -13.54 -2.18 -36.59
C ASN A 256 -12.98 -1.46 -37.82
N GLN A 257 -11.83 -1.94 -38.30
CA GLN A 257 -11.19 -1.41 -39.52
C GLN A 257 -11.44 -2.26 -40.76
N SER A 258 -12.17 -3.37 -40.62
CA SER A 258 -12.46 -4.29 -41.73
C SER A 258 -13.66 -3.83 -42.58
N THR A 259 -13.78 -4.42 -43.77
CA THR A 259 -14.93 -4.22 -44.68
C THR A 259 -16.19 -4.98 -44.24
N VAL A 260 -16.10 -5.91 -43.28
CA VAL A 260 -17.26 -6.65 -42.77
C VAL A 260 -17.89 -5.82 -41.67
N ALA A 261 -19.19 -5.58 -41.78
CA ALA A 261 -19.93 -4.86 -40.75
C ALA A 261 -19.77 -5.52 -39.37
N GLY A 262 -19.70 -4.69 -38.34
CA GLY A 262 -19.82 -5.10 -36.95
C GLY A 262 -20.96 -4.35 -36.28
N PHE A 263 -21.28 -4.70 -35.03
CA PHE A 263 -22.25 -3.97 -34.23
C PHE A 263 -21.88 -3.98 -32.75
N GLY A 264 -22.28 -2.93 -32.05
CA GLY A 264 -22.05 -2.77 -30.61
C GLY A 264 -20.62 -2.41 -30.26
N GLU A 265 -20.41 -2.12 -28.98
CA GLU A 265 -19.11 -1.83 -28.39
C GLU A 265 -19.00 -2.62 -27.07
N SER A 266 -17.84 -3.22 -26.82
CA SER A 266 -17.57 -3.87 -25.53
C SER A 266 -16.82 -2.92 -24.62
N SER A 267 -17.47 -2.49 -23.54
CA SER A 267 -16.84 -1.67 -22.50
C SER A 267 -16.14 -2.55 -21.46
N ILE A 268 -14.86 -2.28 -21.19
CA ILE A 268 -14.04 -3.01 -20.23
C ILE A 268 -13.45 -2.01 -19.23
N TYR A 269 -13.65 -2.30 -17.94
CA TYR A 269 -13.15 -1.48 -16.83
C TYR A 269 -12.02 -2.19 -16.08
N ALA A 270 -11.01 -1.42 -15.67
CA ALA A 270 -9.92 -1.83 -14.78
C ALA A 270 -9.10 -3.01 -15.35
N GLU A 271 -8.51 -2.81 -16.53
CA GLU A 271 -7.60 -3.78 -17.13
C GLU A 271 -6.15 -3.63 -16.65
N ASN A 272 -5.83 -2.73 -15.74
CA ASN A 272 -4.49 -2.55 -15.16
C ASN A 272 -3.44 -2.01 -16.14
N PHE A 273 -3.71 -0.85 -16.73
CA PHE A 273 -2.72 -0.04 -17.45
C PHE A 273 -2.60 1.33 -16.78
N THR A 274 -1.38 1.89 -16.78
CA THR A 274 -1.04 3.14 -16.05
C THR A 274 -0.64 4.28 -16.98
N THR A 275 -0.55 4.01 -18.29
CA THR A 275 -0.22 5.02 -19.29
C THR A 275 -1.18 4.95 -20.48
N GLN A 276 -1.33 6.09 -21.16
CA GLN A 276 -2.08 6.20 -22.41
C GLN A 276 -1.58 5.21 -23.47
N GLY A 277 -0.26 5.09 -23.65
CA GLY A 277 0.34 4.22 -24.66
C GLY A 277 0.11 2.73 -24.42
N ASP A 278 0.14 2.29 -23.16
CA ASP A 278 -0.16 0.90 -22.79
C ASP A 278 -1.63 0.58 -23.08
N GLY A 279 -2.52 1.50 -22.71
CA GLY A 279 -3.94 1.36 -22.97
C GLY A 279 -4.27 1.38 -24.47
N ASP A 280 -3.64 2.23 -25.27
CA ASP A 280 -3.82 2.29 -26.73
C ASP A 280 -3.42 0.94 -27.36
N THR A 281 -2.29 0.39 -26.91
CA THR A 281 -1.80 -0.93 -27.34
C THR A 281 -2.80 -2.03 -26.97
N LEU A 282 -3.27 -2.06 -25.72
CA LEU A 282 -4.21 -3.08 -25.24
C LEU A 282 -5.55 -3.02 -25.96
N THR A 283 -6.09 -1.82 -26.15
CA THR A 283 -7.34 -1.58 -26.89
C THR A 283 -7.19 -2.03 -28.35
N GLN A 284 -6.05 -1.75 -28.99
CA GLN A 284 -5.76 -2.21 -30.34
C GLN A 284 -5.65 -3.75 -30.41
N VAL A 285 -5.02 -4.40 -29.43
CA VAL A 285 -4.93 -5.87 -29.37
C VAL A 285 -6.31 -6.51 -29.28
N HIS A 286 -7.21 -5.98 -28.44
CA HIS A 286 -8.61 -6.44 -28.37
C HIS A 286 -9.30 -6.34 -29.74
N GLN A 287 -9.21 -5.18 -30.40
CA GLN A 287 -9.81 -4.97 -31.71
C GLN A 287 -9.24 -5.90 -32.79
N GLN A 288 -7.92 -5.99 -32.89
CA GLN A 288 -7.24 -6.85 -33.86
C GLN A 288 -7.58 -8.33 -33.66
N SER A 289 -7.74 -8.77 -32.41
CA SER A 289 -8.13 -10.16 -32.11
C SER A 289 -9.52 -10.53 -32.62
N ILE A 290 -10.41 -9.55 -32.77
CA ILE A 290 -11.75 -9.73 -33.36
C ILE A 290 -11.70 -9.53 -34.87
N ASP A 291 -11.01 -8.50 -35.35
CA ASP A 291 -10.96 -8.14 -36.77
C ASP A 291 -10.32 -9.24 -37.62
N CYS A 292 -9.32 -9.95 -37.10
CA CYS A 292 -8.70 -11.09 -37.79
C CYS A 292 -9.63 -12.31 -37.92
N GLN A 293 -10.80 -12.34 -37.27
CA GLN A 293 -11.79 -13.42 -37.36
C GLN A 293 -12.98 -13.09 -38.27
N ARG A 294 -13.08 -11.85 -38.76
CA ARG A 294 -14.23 -11.38 -39.55
C ARG A 294 -14.24 -11.89 -40.97
N ASN A 295 -13.07 -12.09 -41.56
CA ASN A 295 -12.89 -12.59 -42.91
C ASN A 295 -11.82 -13.67 -42.89
N LEU A 296 -12.26 -14.91 -42.80
CA LEU A 296 -11.40 -16.08 -42.89
C LEU A 296 -11.57 -16.71 -44.27
N PHE A 297 -10.49 -17.25 -44.81
CA PHE A 297 -10.54 -18.11 -45.97
C PHE A 297 -10.13 -19.51 -45.56
N ILE A 298 -10.81 -20.51 -46.10
CA ILE A 298 -10.58 -21.92 -45.79
C ILE A 298 -10.17 -22.59 -47.10
N VAL A 299 -8.98 -23.18 -47.12
CA VAL A 299 -8.41 -23.80 -48.32
C VAL A 299 -8.18 -25.29 -48.08
N ASP A 300 -8.66 -26.12 -48.99
CA ASP A 300 -8.35 -27.55 -49.00
C ASP A 300 -7.23 -27.79 -50.02
N THR A 301 -6.17 -28.44 -49.56
CA THR A 301 -4.98 -28.74 -50.36
C THR A 301 -4.34 -30.06 -49.94
N ASP A 302 -3.48 -30.59 -50.80
CA ASP A 302 -2.59 -31.71 -50.54
C ASP A 302 -1.14 -31.26 -50.34
N CYS A 303 -0.89 -29.95 -50.21
CA CYS A 303 0.44 -29.42 -49.91
C CYS A 303 0.88 -29.77 -48.48
N ARG A 304 1.96 -30.54 -48.36
CA ARG A 304 2.47 -31.05 -47.07
C ARG A 304 3.16 -29.99 -46.23
N ALA A 305 3.71 -28.96 -46.86
CA ALA A 305 4.53 -27.96 -46.19
C ALA A 305 3.74 -26.86 -45.43
N LEU A 306 2.41 -26.84 -45.53
CA LEU A 306 1.57 -25.81 -44.88
C LEU A 306 1.59 -25.93 -43.35
N ARG A 307 2.01 -24.87 -42.66
CA ARG A 307 2.06 -24.80 -41.19
C ARG A 307 1.52 -23.46 -40.68
N PRO A 308 0.97 -23.38 -39.45
CA PRO A 308 0.58 -22.09 -38.88
C PRO A 308 1.74 -21.09 -38.84
N GLY A 309 1.46 -19.83 -39.17
CA GLY A 309 2.43 -18.74 -39.24
C GLY A 309 3.12 -18.56 -40.59
N LEU A 310 2.98 -19.51 -41.51
CA LEU A 310 3.59 -19.45 -42.83
C LEU A 310 2.80 -18.51 -43.77
N THR A 311 3.51 -17.86 -44.71
CA THR A 311 2.89 -17.08 -45.79
C THR A 311 2.58 -17.99 -46.98
N LEU A 312 1.31 -18.08 -47.34
CA LEU A 312 0.81 -18.81 -48.51
C LEU A 312 0.40 -17.84 -49.62
N THR A 313 1.03 -17.97 -50.78
CA THR A 313 0.70 -17.25 -52.00
C THR A 313 -0.13 -18.14 -52.92
N ILE A 314 -1.36 -17.71 -53.21
CA ILE A 314 -2.28 -18.43 -54.08
C ILE A 314 -2.30 -17.75 -55.46
N THR A 315 -2.05 -18.52 -56.52
CA THR A 315 -2.14 -18.06 -57.91
C THR A 315 -3.35 -18.66 -58.62
N ASP A 316 -3.75 -18.08 -59.75
CA ASP A 316 -4.77 -18.61 -60.67
C ASP A 316 -6.19 -18.76 -60.10
N HIS A 317 -6.45 -18.26 -58.88
CA HIS A 317 -7.81 -18.14 -58.37
C HIS A 317 -8.50 -16.91 -58.99
N PRO A 318 -9.72 -17.04 -59.55
CA PRO A 318 -10.39 -15.97 -60.31
C PRO A 318 -10.68 -14.68 -59.52
N SER A 319 -10.72 -14.74 -58.18
CA SER A 319 -11.06 -13.58 -57.33
C SER A 319 -10.21 -13.41 -56.07
N TYR A 320 -9.35 -14.38 -55.75
CA TYR A 320 -8.67 -14.46 -54.44
C TYR A 320 -7.22 -14.92 -54.62
N SER A 321 -6.60 -14.57 -55.75
CA SER A 321 -5.16 -14.69 -55.89
C SER A 321 -4.49 -13.64 -55.01
N GLY A 322 -3.49 -14.02 -54.24
CA GLY A 322 -2.89 -13.12 -53.25
C GLY A 322 -2.05 -13.83 -52.20
N ARG A 323 -1.55 -13.05 -51.26
CA ARG A 323 -0.71 -13.51 -50.14
C ARG A 323 -1.55 -13.59 -48.87
N TYR A 324 -1.43 -14.69 -48.15
CA TYR A 324 -2.22 -14.99 -46.97
C TYR A 324 -1.34 -15.52 -45.83
N LEU A 325 -1.65 -15.17 -44.60
CA LEU A 325 -1.08 -15.80 -43.41
C LEU A 325 -1.90 -17.05 -43.06
N ILE A 326 -1.23 -18.18 -42.84
CA ILE A 326 -1.86 -19.39 -42.31
C ILE A 326 -2.05 -19.25 -40.80
N VAL A 327 -3.29 -19.30 -40.33
CA VAL A 327 -3.64 -19.20 -38.90
C VAL A 327 -3.75 -20.58 -38.25
N SER A 328 -4.32 -21.56 -38.96
CA SER A 328 -4.44 -22.94 -38.49
C SER A 328 -4.45 -23.93 -39.64
N VAL A 329 -4.09 -25.19 -39.35
CA VAL A 329 -4.10 -26.28 -40.32
C VAL A 329 -4.65 -27.56 -39.69
N ALA A 330 -5.69 -28.12 -40.29
CA ALA A 330 -6.20 -29.45 -39.95
C ALA A 330 -5.57 -30.49 -40.88
N HIS A 331 -4.67 -31.31 -40.36
CA HIS A 331 -3.94 -32.32 -41.10
C HIS A 331 -4.63 -33.68 -41.02
N LYS A 332 -4.67 -34.40 -42.15
CA LYS A 332 -5.11 -35.79 -42.20
C LYS A 332 -4.23 -36.59 -43.16
N GLY A 333 -3.59 -37.63 -42.63
CA GLY A 333 -2.80 -38.58 -43.41
C GLY A 333 -3.29 -40.01 -43.20
N CYS A 334 -3.30 -40.81 -44.26
CA CYS A 334 -3.61 -42.23 -44.20
C CYS A 334 -2.78 -43.00 -45.23
N GLN A 335 -2.16 -44.09 -44.80
CA GLN A 335 -1.41 -45.03 -45.64
C GLN A 335 -1.71 -46.51 -45.31
N SER A 336 -2.83 -46.77 -44.60
CA SER A 336 -3.22 -48.12 -44.15
C SER A 336 -3.36 -49.15 -45.28
N GLY A 337 -3.83 -48.73 -46.45
CA GLY A 337 -3.96 -49.64 -47.59
C GLY A 337 -2.62 -50.23 -48.07
N SER A 338 -1.52 -49.48 -47.93
CA SER A 338 -0.18 -49.93 -48.35
C SER A 338 0.38 -51.00 -47.39
N VAL A 339 -0.09 -50.98 -46.14
CA VAL A 339 0.32 -51.92 -45.08
C VAL A 339 -0.52 -53.20 -45.15
N GLU A 340 -1.82 -53.13 -45.45
CA GLU A 340 -2.73 -54.29 -45.43
C GLU A 340 -2.73 -55.19 -46.68
N TYR A 341 -2.56 -54.67 -47.91
CA TYR A 341 -2.93 -55.44 -49.11
C TYR A 341 -1.87 -55.62 -50.22
N GLY A 342 -0.70 -54.99 -50.16
CA GLY A 342 0.32 -55.16 -51.21
C GLY A 342 -0.13 -54.71 -52.62
N SER A 343 0.47 -53.62 -53.10
CA SER A 343 0.52 -53.20 -54.52
C SER A 343 -0.76 -52.76 -55.26
N LYS A 344 -1.96 -52.67 -54.65
CA LYS A 344 -3.11 -51.98 -55.30
C LYS A 344 -3.99 -51.21 -54.31
N VAL A 345 -3.61 -49.99 -53.96
CA VAL A 345 -4.42 -49.08 -53.15
C VAL A 345 -4.79 -47.85 -53.98
N LYS A 346 -6.07 -47.77 -54.36
CA LYS A 346 -6.70 -46.52 -54.80
C LYS A 346 -7.36 -45.89 -53.59
N GLY A 347 -6.81 -44.80 -53.04
CA GLY A 347 -7.50 -44.05 -52.00
C GLY A 347 -6.65 -43.02 -51.24
N LEU A 348 -5.95 -42.15 -52.00
CA LEU A 348 -4.97 -41.10 -51.62
C LEU A 348 -4.35 -41.18 -50.20
N THR A 349 -3.98 -40.13 -49.48
CA THR A 349 -4.88 -39.04 -49.12
C THR A 349 -4.24 -38.19 -48.03
N TYR A 350 -2.96 -37.80 -48.16
CA TYR A 350 -2.61 -36.60 -47.41
C TYR A 350 -3.48 -35.46 -47.95
N LYS A 351 -4.24 -34.86 -47.04
CA LYS A 351 -4.99 -33.64 -47.28
C LYS A 351 -4.90 -32.80 -46.02
N ASN A 352 -4.97 -31.50 -46.20
CA ASN A 352 -5.19 -30.60 -45.10
C ASN A 352 -6.20 -29.53 -45.49
N GLN A 353 -6.77 -28.95 -44.45
CA GLN A 353 -7.60 -27.77 -44.54
C GLN A 353 -6.93 -26.66 -43.74
N ALA A 354 -6.50 -25.60 -44.41
CA ALA A 354 -5.87 -24.45 -43.76
C ALA A 354 -6.87 -23.30 -43.64
N THR A 355 -6.91 -22.66 -42.48
CA THR A 355 -7.58 -21.37 -42.27
C THR A 355 -6.56 -20.27 -42.45
N ILE A 356 -6.83 -19.35 -43.37
CA ILE A 356 -5.92 -18.28 -43.77
C ILE A 356 -6.60 -16.92 -43.70
N ILE A 357 -5.82 -15.87 -43.46
CA ILE A 357 -6.25 -14.47 -43.49
C ILE A 357 -5.37 -13.67 -44.46
N PRO A 358 -5.86 -12.56 -45.05
CA PRO A 358 -5.00 -11.68 -45.86
C PRO A 358 -3.74 -11.25 -45.08
N ILE A 359 -2.59 -11.23 -45.74
CA ILE A 359 -1.29 -10.99 -45.08
C ILE A 359 -1.15 -9.61 -44.42
N ASP A 360 -1.97 -8.64 -44.85
CA ASP A 360 -2.04 -7.28 -44.32
C ASP A 360 -2.91 -7.17 -43.05
N VAL A 361 -3.73 -8.20 -42.74
CA VAL A 361 -4.49 -8.28 -41.50
C VAL A 361 -3.60 -8.84 -40.40
N GLN A 362 -3.40 -8.08 -39.33
CA GLN A 362 -2.65 -8.56 -38.17
C GLN A 362 -3.42 -9.64 -37.41
N PHE A 363 -2.81 -10.82 -37.28
CA PHE A 363 -3.33 -11.86 -36.41
C PHE A 363 -2.99 -11.56 -34.95
N LYS A 364 -4.01 -11.57 -34.09
CA LYS A 364 -3.89 -11.59 -32.63
C LYS A 364 -4.82 -12.66 -32.09
N ALA A 365 -4.32 -13.53 -31.23
CA ALA A 365 -5.19 -14.50 -30.57
C ALA A 365 -6.16 -13.79 -29.60
N PRO A 366 -7.39 -14.30 -29.40
CA PRO A 366 -8.35 -13.70 -28.47
C PRO A 366 -7.77 -13.53 -27.07
N VAL A 367 -7.87 -12.31 -26.53
CA VAL A 367 -7.39 -11.99 -25.18
C VAL A 367 -8.13 -12.86 -24.16
N ILE A 368 -7.37 -13.54 -23.30
CA ILE A 368 -7.93 -14.32 -22.19
C ILE A 368 -8.05 -13.39 -20.99
N LYS A 369 -9.27 -13.21 -20.50
CA LYS A 369 -9.50 -12.44 -19.28
C LYS A 369 -8.85 -13.14 -18.11
N ARG A 370 -8.05 -12.41 -17.35
CA ARG A 370 -7.54 -12.87 -16.05
C ARG A 370 -8.69 -13.27 -15.13
N LYS A 371 -8.47 -14.32 -14.34
CA LYS A 371 -9.42 -14.77 -13.33
C LYS A 371 -9.48 -13.74 -12.19
N LYS A 372 -10.68 -13.23 -11.88
CA LYS A 372 -10.88 -12.37 -10.71
C LYS A 372 -10.93 -13.22 -9.45
N VAL A 373 -10.19 -12.81 -8.42
CA VAL A 373 -10.08 -13.51 -7.13
C VAL A 373 -10.65 -12.60 -6.04
N PHE A 374 -11.90 -12.86 -5.66
CA PHE A 374 -12.58 -12.15 -4.56
C PHE A 374 -12.28 -12.83 -3.22
N ALA A 375 -11.00 -12.88 -2.86
CA ALA A 375 -10.53 -13.41 -1.59
C ALA A 375 -9.59 -12.41 -0.92
N SER A 376 -9.41 -12.56 0.38
CA SER A 376 -8.43 -11.82 1.16
C SER A 376 -7.35 -12.77 1.68
N PHE A 377 -6.14 -12.25 1.83
CA PHE A 377 -4.95 -13.02 2.22
C PHE A 377 -4.29 -12.36 3.42
N ASN A 378 -3.84 -13.16 4.38
CA ASN A 378 -2.93 -12.68 5.41
C ASN A 378 -1.57 -12.43 4.74
N ALA A 379 -0.98 -11.27 4.98
CA ALA A 379 0.33 -10.89 4.48
C ALA A 379 1.13 -10.22 5.60
N THR A 380 2.42 -10.02 5.37
CA THR A 380 3.30 -9.38 6.36
C THR A 380 3.92 -8.11 5.78
N ILE A 381 3.96 -7.02 6.54
CA ILE A 381 4.68 -5.81 6.14
C ILE A 381 6.19 -6.09 6.08
N GLU A 382 6.81 -5.91 4.93
CA GLU A 382 8.24 -6.18 4.71
C GLU A 382 9.13 -4.94 4.86
N GLN A 383 8.55 -3.76 4.63
CA GLN A 383 9.24 -2.47 4.64
C GLN A 383 8.39 -1.42 5.35
N GLU A 384 9.07 -0.47 5.99
CA GLU A 384 8.42 0.70 6.59
C GLU A 384 7.69 1.53 5.52
N VAL A 385 6.80 2.40 5.98
CA VAL A 385 5.97 3.26 5.11
C VAL A 385 6.83 4.11 4.17
N ASP A 386 6.44 4.20 2.90
CA ASP A 386 7.12 5.05 1.91
C ASP A 386 6.68 6.53 1.97
N ASP A 387 7.27 7.36 1.12
CA ASP A 387 6.98 8.80 1.00
C ASP A 387 5.54 9.12 0.57
N LYS A 388 4.80 8.13 0.06
CA LYS A 388 3.39 8.23 -0.32
C LYS A 388 2.45 7.49 0.65
N GLY A 389 2.93 6.99 1.78
CA GLY A 389 2.09 6.32 2.76
C GLY A 389 1.75 4.85 2.45
N ARG A 390 2.50 4.21 1.55
CA ARG A 390 2.30 2.82 1.08
C ARG A 390 3.30 1.87 1.72
N TYR A 391 3.06 0.56 1.55
CA TYR A 391 3.88 -0.51 2.09
C TYR A 391 4.22 -1.55 1.03
N LYS A 392 5.32 -2.28 1.22
CA LYS A 392 5.53 -3.57 0.54
C LYS A 392 5.13 -4.71 1.46
N VAL A 393 4.43 -5.69 0.91
CA VAL A 393 3.88 -6.82 1.66
C VAL A 393 4.37 -8.15 1.11
N LYS A 394 4.63 -9.09 2.02
CA LYS A 394 4.86 -10.49 1.67
C LYS A 394 3.56 -11.24 1.56
N LEU A 395 3.18 -11.56 0.34
CA LEU A 395 2.00 -12.37 0.05
C LEU A 395 2.28 -13.84 0.41
N PRO A 396 1.32 -14.52 1.05
CA PRO A 396 1.56 -15.84 1.67
C PRO A 396 1.69 -16.95 0.64
N PHE A 397 1.14 -16.74 -0.56
CA PHE A 397 1.15 -17.68 -1.66
C PHE A 397 2.36 -17.50 -2.57
N ASN A 398 3.20 -16.48 -2.37
CA ASN A 398 4.37 -16.28 -3.23
C ASN A 398 5.42 -17.36 -2.93
N GLN A 399 5.52 -18.35 -3.82
CA GLN A 399 6.41 -19.50 -3.64
C GLN A 399 7.84 -19.18 -4.12
N ASP A 400 7.96 -18.93 -5.42
CA ASP A 400 9.22 -18.73 -6.15
C ASP A 400 9.08 -17.61 -7.19
N GLY A 401 8.29 -16.57 -6.87
CA GLY A 401 8.21 -15.34 -7.65
C GLY A 401 9.56 -14.61 -7.79
N GLU A 402 9.60 -13.60 -8.66
CA GLU A 402 10.82 -12.81 -8.91
C GLU A 402 10.61 -11.32 -8.66
N GLY A 403 11.69 -10.67 -8.26
CA GLY A 403 11.68 -9.29 -7.79
C GLY A 403 11.36 -9.20 -6.31
N GLU A 404 10.64 -8.15 -5.95
CA GLU A 404 10.19 -7.85 -4.60
C GLU A 404 8.94 -8.65 -4.25
N GLN A 405 8.52 -8.62 -2.97
CA GLN A 405 7.38 -9.41 -2.50
C GLN A 405 6.02 -8.86 -2.95
N SER A 406 5.93 -7.55 -3.21
CA SER A 406 4.81 -6.86 -3.83
C SER A 406 5.26 -5.51 -4.40
N LYS A 407 4.42 -4.90 -5.23
CA LYS A 407 4.50 -3.45 -5.50
C LYS A 407 4.15 -2.62 -4.26
N PRO A 408 4.50 -1.32 -4.22
CA PRO A 408 3.96 -0.40 -3.22
C PRO A 408 2.43 -0.47 -3.15
N THR A 409 1.92 -0.81 -1.97
CA THR A 409 0.53 -1.17 -1.72
C THR A 409 -0.10 -0.19 -0.73
N ARG A 410 -1.26 0.36 -1.07
CA ARG A 410 -1.98 1.31 -0.20
C ARG A 410 -2.58 0.60 1.02
N LEU A 411 -2.52 1.26 2.17
CA LEU A 411 -3.29 0.92 3.36
C LEU A 411 -4.63 1.67 3.36
N MET A 412 -5.73 0.94 3.56
CA MET A 412 -7.04 1.53 3.82
C MET A 412 -6.98 2.33 5.12
N GLN A 413 -7.27 3.62 5.03
CA GLN A 413 -7.30 4.54 6.17
C GLN A 413 -8.75 4.80 6.58
N HIS A 414 -8.99 4.94 7.88
CA HIS A 414 -10.31 5.30 8.42
C HIS A 414 -10.78 6.68 7.94
N TYR A 415 -9.86 7.62 7.73
CA TYR A 415 -10.12 8.92 7.15
C TYR A 415 -8.90 9.42 6.36
N GLY A 416 -9.13 9.91 5.15
CA GLY A 416 -8.12 10.59 4.32
C GLY A 416 -8.82 11.53 3.35
N GLY A 417 -8.25 12.71 3.13
CA GLY A 417 -8.84 13.74 2.27
C GLY A 417 -7.82 14.63 1.57
N PRO A 418 -8.26 15.44 0.58
CA PRO A 418 -7.39 16.34 -0.18
C PRO A 418 -6.63 17.29 0.75
N GLY A 419 -5.37 17.61 0.42
CA GLY A 419 -4.54 18.52 1.21
C GLY A 419 -3.80 17.89 2.40
N GLY A 420 -3.77 16.56 2.51
CA GLY A 420 -3.01 15.84 3.55
C GLY A 420 -3.74 15.70 4.88
N HIS A 421 -5.06 15.90 4.92
CA HIS A 421 -5.88 15.67 6.11
C HIS A 421 -6.23 14.19 6.24
N GLY A 422 -6.21 13.63 7.45
CA GLY A 422 -6.60 12.24 7.66
C GLY A 422 -6.17 11.65 8.99
N MET A 423 -6.35 10.33 9.11
CA MET A 423 -5.85 9.49 10.19
C MET A 423 -4.92 8.44 9.58
N HIS A 424 -3.65 8.44 9.98
CA HIS A 424 -2.67 7.43 9.55
C HIS A 424 -1.84 6.99 10.75
N PHE A 425 -1.97 5.71 11.11
CA PHE A 425 -1.09 5.05 12.09
C PHE A 425 -0.12 4.13 11.32
N PRO A 426 1.17 4.49 11.22
CA PRO A 426 2.09 3.70 10.42
C PRO A 426 2.22 2.26 10.95
N LEU A 427 2.08 1.28 10.05
CA LEU A 427 2.40 -0.11 10.35
C LEU A 427 3.90 -0.32 10.39
N ASN A 428 4.35 -1.18 11.29
CA ASN A 428 5.77 -1.55 11.41
C ASN A 428 6.10 -2.75 10.53
N LYS A 429 7.36 -2.89 10.12
CA LYS A 429 7.85 -4.16 9.57
C LYS A 429 7.51 -5.34 10.49
N GLY A 430 7.04 -6.43 9.90
CA GLY A 430 6.59 -7.64 10.62
C GLY A 430 5.11 -7.63 11.00
N THR A 431 4.40 -6.50 10.85
CA THR A 431 2.95 -6.45 11.15
C THR A 431 2.19 -7.37 10.20
N GLU A 432 1.34 -8.24 10.76
CA GLU A 432 0.41 -9.04 9.97
C GLU A 432 -0.77 -8.18 9.51
N VAL A 433 -1.12 -8.30 8.24
CA VAL A 433 -2.18 -7.51 7.60
C VAL A 433 -3.06 -8.39 6.72
N ILE A 434 -4.27 -7.92 6.45
CA ILE A 434 -5.14 -8.50 5.42
C ILE A 434 -4.97 -7.72 4.13
N VAL A 435 -4.74 -8.42 3.01
CA VAL A 435 -4.62 -7.85 1.66
C VAL A 435 -5.69 -8.45 0.75
N ALA A 436 -6.28 -7.63 -0.12
CA ALA A 436 -7.17 -8.07 -1.19
C ALA A 436 -6.80 -7.39 -2.51
N GLY A 437 -7.30 -7.91 -3.63
CA GLY A 437 -7.16 -7.27 -4.95
C GLY A 437 -8.32 -6.32 -5.25
N GLU A 438 -8.03 -5.10 -5.72
CA GLU A 438 -9.05 -4.17 -6.19
C GLU A 438 -9.88 -4.81 -7.31
N ASN A 439 -11.21 -4.85 -7.20
CA ASN A 439 -12.09 -5.55 -8.14
C ASN A 439 -11.74 -7.04 -8.37
N GLY A 440 -11.08 -7.67 -7.40
CA GLY A 440 -10.56 -9.05 -7.48
C GLY A 440 -9.28 -9.19 -8.30
N ASP A 441 -8.58 -8.09 -8.59
CA ASP A 441 -7.31 -8.08 -9.31
C ASP A 441 -6.12 -8.13 -8.34
N LEU A 442 -5.42 -9.27 -8.30
CA LEU A 442 -4.25 -9.43 -7.43
C LEU A 442 -3.03 -8.62 -7.90
N ASP A 443 -3.02 -8.09 -9.12
CA ASP A 443 -1.99 -7.16 -9.61
C ASP A 443 -2.20 -5.74 -9.03
N ARG A 444 -3.34 -5.52 -8.35
CA ARG A 444 -3.71 -4.29 -7.63
C ARG A 444 -4.03 -4.60 -6.17
N PRO A 445 -3.02 -5.01 -5.37
CA PRO A 445 -3.22 -5.24 -3.96
C PRO A 445 -3.63 -3.96 -3.22
N VAL A 446 -4.45 -4.12 -2.20
CA VAL A 446 -4.78 -3.11 -1.18
C VAL A 446 -4.77 -3.76 0.19
N ILE A 447 -4.13 -3.13 1.17
CA ILE A 447 -4.14 -3.58 2.56
C ILE A 447 -5.43 -3.08 3.21
N LEU A 448 -6.24 -4.00 3.72
CA LEU A 448 -7.53 -3.71 4.35
C LEU A 448 -7.40 -3.34 5.83
N GLY A 449 -6.34 -3.80 6.51
CA GLY A 449 -6.12 -3.53 7.92
C GLY A 449 -5.05 -4.45 8.53
N ALA A 450 -4.63 -4.13 9.75
CA ALA A 450 -3.70 -4.94 10.54
C ALA A 450 -4.46 -5.94 11.42
N LEU A 451 -3.80 -7.06 11.71
CA LEU A 451 -4.29 -8.10 12.61
C LEU A 451 -3.43 -8.19 13.86
N PHE A 452 -4.05 -8.63 14.96
CA PHE A 452 -3.35 -9.08 16.15
C PHE A 452 -3.10 -10.58 16.10
N ASN A 453 -1.99 -11.03 16.68
CA ASN A 453 -1.57 -12.42 16.78
C ASN A 453 -0.71 -12.63 18.04
N ASP A 454 -0.10 -13.81 18.20
CA ASP A 454 0.70 -14.14 19.40
C ASP A 454 1.95 -13.26 19.56
N GLU A 455 2.47 -12.68 18.48
CA GLU A 455 3.60 -11.74 18.49
C GLU A 455 3.16 -10.27 18.56
N ALA A 456 1.92 -9.98 18.15
CA ALA A 456 1.30 -8.66 18.15
C ALA A 456 -0.02 -8.69 18.95
N LEU A 457 0.08 -8.54 20.27
CA LEU A 457 -1.07 -8.64 21.18
C LEU A 457 -2.04 -7.46 21.01
N SER A 458 -3.34 -7.75 21.14
CA SER A 458 -4.38 -6.72 21.22
C SER A 458 -4.24 -5.90 22.51
N PRO A 459 -4.30 -4.55 22.46
CA PRO A 459 -4.35 -3.70 23.66
C PRO A 459 -5.58 -3.92 24.55
N VAL A 460 -6.63 -4.53 23.99
CA VAL A 460 -7.91 -4.83 24.66
C VAL A 460 -8.19 -6.32 24.54
N THR A 461 -8.46 -6.94 25.68
CA THR A 461 -8.68 -8.38 25.86
C THR A 461 -9.85 -8.60 26.82
N ALA A 462 -10.14 -9.86 27.17
CA ALA A 462 -11.14 -10.17 28.18
C ALA A 462 -10.79 -9.63 29.58
N GLU A 463 -9.51 -9.38 29.89
CA GLU A 463 -9.08 -8.86 31.19
C GLU A 463 -9.44 -7.37 31.37
N ASN A 464 -9.70 -6.66 30.27
CA ASN A 464 -9.91 -5.22 30.23
C ASN A 464 -10.95 -4.82 29.17
N SER A 465 -12.04 -5.59 29.08
CA SER A 465 -13.02 -5.51 27.99
C SER A 465 -13.87 -4.23 27.95
N THR A 466 -13.77 -3.38 28.98
CA THR A 466 -14.45 -2.07 29.05
C THR A 466 -13.57 -0.92 28.56
N GLU A 467 -12.29 -1.20 28.28
CA GLU A 467 -11.34 -0.19 27.84
C GLU A 467 -11.36 0.00 26.32
N ASN A 468 -11.39 1.25 25.88
CA ASN A 468 -11.20 1.67 24.49
C ASN A 468 -9.86 2.41 24.40
N LYS A 469 -8.90 1.86 23.64
CA LYS A 469 -7.51 2.34 23.63
C LYS A 469 -6.97 2.67 22.24
N LEU A 470 -6.22 3.75 22.17
CA LEU A 470 -5.24 4.01 21.11
C LEU A 470 -3.86 4.00 21.74
N VAL A 471 -3.03 3.03 21.36
CA VAL A 471 -1.65 2.87 21.85
C VAL A 471 -0.68 3.04 20.69
N THR A 472 0.20 4.01 20.78
CA THR A 472 1.26 4.24 19.77
C THR A 472 2.47 3.33 20.02
N LYS A 473 3.38 3.23 19.05
CA LYS A 473 4.64 2.47 19.18
C LYS A 473 5.50 2.90 20.38
N ALA A 474 5.45 4.18 20.75
CA ALA A 474 6.16 4.73 21.90
C ALA A 474 5.38 4.59 23.22
N GLU A 475 4.28 3.82 23.20
CA GLU A 475 3.39 3.58 24.34
C GLU A 475 2.67 4.85 24.87
N HIS A 476 2.53 5.89 24.03
CA HIS A 476 1.57 6.95 24.31
C HIS A 476 0.16 6.39 24.14
N THR A 477 -0.69 6.62 25.13
CA THR A 477 -2.00 5.98 25.23
C THR A 477 -3.09 7.02 25.45
N LEU A 478 -4.13 6.96 24.62
CA LEU A 478 -5.45 7.53 24.90
C LEU A 478 -6.37 6.38 25.30
N LEU A 479 -6.96 6.47 26.49
CA LEU A 479 -7.85 5.48 27.09
C LEU A 479 -9.19 6.11 27.43
N MET A 480 -10.29 5.42 27.10
CA MET A 480 -11.63 5.67 27.61
C MET A 480 -12.15 4.34 28.19
N ASP A 481 -12.38 4.26 29.49
CA ASP A 481 -12.85 3.06 30.18
C ASP A 481 -14.32 3.21 30.56
N ASP A 482 -15.16 2.33 30.04
CA ASP A 482 -16.63 2.31 30.24
C ASP A 482 -17.04 1.35 31.38
N LYS A 483 -16.12 1.00 32.28
CA LYS A 483 -16.44 0.16 33.43
C LYS A 483 -17.42 0.90 34.35
N GLN A 484 -18.61 0.32 34.50
CA GLN A 484 -19.70 0.91 35.28
C GLN A 484 -19.25 1.27 36.71
N GLY A 485 -19.40 2.55 37.07
CA GLY A 485 -19.05 3.10 38.37
C GLY A 485 -17.56 3.42 38.55
N GLU A 486 -16.71 3.14 37.56
CA GLU A 486 -15.27 3.38 37.52
C GLU A 486 -14.84 4.07 36.20
N GLU A 487 -15.77 4.77 35.55
CA GLU A 487 -15.54 5.37 34.23
C GLU A 487 -14.44 6.44 34.28
N LYS A 488 -13.61 6.49 33.23
CA LYS A 488 -12.51 7.45 33.14
C LYS A 488 -12.02 7.66 31.72
N ILE A 489 -11.42 8.83 31.49
CA ILE A 489 -10.67 9.15 30.27
C ILE A 489 -9.25 9.53 30.68
N GLN A 490 -8.26 8.91 30.05
CA GLN A 490 -6.85 9.20 30.33
C GLN A 490 -6.05 9.41 29.04
N LEU A 491 -5.15 10.39 29.05
CA LEU A 491 -4.10 10.57 28.06
C LEU A 491 -2.76 10.56 28.80
N PHE A 492 -1.89 9.61 28.46
CA PHE A 492 -0.60 9.49 29.13
C PHE A 492 0.54 9.02 28.24
N THR A 493 1.76 9.41 28.62
CA THR A 493 2.99 8.90 28.01
C THR A 493 3.38 7.55 28.61
N LYS A 494 4.35 6.87 27.99
CA LYS A 494 4.93 5.64 28.53
C LYS A 494 5.23 5.75 30.03
N GLY A 495 4.86 4.72 30.79
CA GLY A 495 5.07 4.69 32.24
C GLY A 495 4.23 5.69 33.05
N GLN A 496 3.25 6.37 32.42
CA GLN A 496 2.42 7.40 33.04
C GLN A 496 3.21 8.59 33.60
N GLU A 497 4.34 8.95 32.96
CA GLU A 497 5.18 10.08 33.42
C GLU A 497 4.50 11.44 33.26
N ASN A 498 3.61 11.59 32.27
CA ASN A 498 2.73 12.74 32.10
C ASN A 498 1.31 12.24 31.90
N ILE A 499 0.35 12.82 32.63
CA ILE A 499 -1.03 12.32 32.71
C ILE A 499 -2.00 13.49 32.64
N LEU A 500 -3.01 13.35 31.78
CA LEU A 500 -4.29 14.05 31.88
C LEU A 500 -5.38 13.01 32.13
N GLU A 501 -6.11 13.13 33.24
CA GLU A 501 -7.16 12.19 33.63
C GLU A 501 -8.45 12.93 34.01
N PHE A 502 -9.55 12.42 33.47
CA PHE A 502 -10.91 12.74 33.87
C PHE A 502 -11.49 11.49 34.52
N ASN A 503 -11.58 11.48 35.84
CA ASN A 503 -12.05 10.35 36.62
C ASN A 503 -13.50 10.58 37.06
N ALA A 504 -14.38 9.64 36.70
CA ALA A 504 -15.79 9.65 37.04
C ALA A 504 -16.18 8.44 37.91
N THR A 505 -15.22 7.87 38.65
CA THR A 505 -15.47 6.79 39.61
C THR A 505 -16.40 7.27 40.70
N GLU A 506 -17.50 6.55 40.94
CA GLU A 506 -18.53 6.95 41.91
C GLU A 506 -17.94 7.17 43.30
N GLY A 507 -18.05 8.40 43.81
CA GLY A 507 -17.54 8.80 45.12
C GLY A 507 -16.03 9.05 45.18
N SER A 508 -15.35 9.13 44.04
CA SER A 508 -13.92 9.47 43.92
C SER A 508 -13.63 10.26 42.63
N GLU A 509 -14.55 11.14 42.23
CA GLU A 509 -14.46 11.92 41.00
C GLU A 509 -13.39 13.01 41.10
N PHE A 510 -12.55 13.14 40.07
CA PHE A 510 -11.54 14.20 39.98
C PHE A 510 -11.09 14.47 38.54
N ILE A 511 -10.45 15.63 38.34
CA ILE A 511 -9.66 15.91 37.15
C ILE A 511 -8.21 16.10 37.59
N LYS A 512 -7.28 15.46 36.89
CA LYS A 512 -5.86 15.43 37.24
C LYS A 512 -4.99 15.81 36.05
N LEU A 513 -4.06 16.74 36.27
CA LEU A 513 -2.97 17.07 35.37
C LEU A 513 -1.66 16.90 36.15
N GLU A 514 -0.88 15.88 35.82
CA GLU A 514 0.34 15.54 36.54
C GLU A 514 1.52 15.35 35.59
N THR A 515 2.71 15.79 36.02
CA THR A 515 3.98 15.41 35.42
C THR A 515 4.94 14.94 36.52
N GLN A 516 5.58 13.79 36.29
CA GLN A 516 6.64 13.26 37.16
C GLN A 516 8.03 13.80 36.76
N LYS A 517 8.15 14.36 35.55
CA LYS A 517 9.40 14.86 35.00
C LYS A 517 9.15 16.11 34.16
N GLY A 518 9.72 17.24 34.58
CA GLY A 518 9.65 18.50 33.85
C GLY A 518 8.83 19.55 34.59
N TYR A 519 8.02 20.32 33.86
CA TYR A 519 7.23 21.42 34.38
C TYR A 519 5.88 21.51 33.66
N ILE A 520 4.89 22.15 34.29
CA ILE A 520 3.61 22.54 33.70
C ILE A 520 3.65 24.06 33.49
N ASP A 521 3.33 24.54 32.29
CA ASP A 521 3.25 25.96 31.95
C ASP A 521 1.86 26.28 31.39
N ILE A 522 1.10 27.12 32.10
CA ILE A 522 -0.28 27.48 31.76
C ILE A 522 -0.32 28.98 31.46
N LYS A 523 -0.71 29.34 30.23
CA LYS A 523 -0.72 30.72 29.73
C LYS A 523 -2.06 31.03 29.06
N SER A 524 -2.58 32.24 29.29
CA SER A 524 -3.76 32.77 28.61
C SER A 524 -3.48 34.19 28.11
N LYS A 525 -4.05 34.56 26.96
CA LYS A 525 -3.89 35.91 26.37
C LYS A 525 -4.82 36.93 27.01
N GLU A 526 -6.01 36.51 27.40
CA GLU A 526 -7.04 37.40 27.94
C GLU A 526 -7.24 37.10 29.42
N ALA A 527 -8.17 36.20 29.75
CA ALA A 527 -8.48 35.85 31.12
C ALA A 527 -8.07 34.41 31.45
N MET A 528 -7.69 34.19 32.70
CA MET A 528 -7.56 32.88 33.33
C MET A 528 -8.24 32.98 34.69
N THR A 529 -9.19 32.09 34.98
CA THR A 529 -9.94 32.08 36.24
C THR A 529 -9.83 30.72 36.90
N MET A 530 -9.68 30.74 38.22
CA MET A 530 -9.70 29.54 39.06
C MET A 530 -10.61 29.85 40.24
N SER A 531 -11.59 29.00 40.51
CA SER A 531 -12.51 29.14 41.64
C SER A 531 -12.87 27.79 42.23
N SER A 532 -13.06 27.74 43.54
CA SER A 532 -13.51 26.58 44.29
C SER A 532 -14.57 27.03 45.30
N GLN A 533 -15.62 26.23 45.47
CA GLN A 533 -16.67 26.52 46.47
C GLN A 533 -16.24 26.12 47.89
N ALA A 534 -15.22 25.27 48.01
CA ALA A 534 -14.66 24.85 49.28
C ALA A 534 -13.23 25.39 49.36
N ASN A 535 -12.24 24.50 49.26
CA ASN A 535 -10.84 24.85 49.48
C ASN A 535 -10.11 25.09 48.15
N MET A 536 -9.13 25.99 48.19
CA MET A 536 -8.10 26.16 47.17
C MET A 536 -6.76 26.30 47.88
N ALA A 537 -5.78 25.49 47.49
CA ALA A 537 -4.44 25.49 48.06
C ALA A 537 -3.40 25.62 46.95
N ALA A 538 -2.33 26.37 47.24
CA ALA A 538 -1.15 26.47 46.40
C ALA A 538 0.06 26.19 47.29
N GLU A 539 0.81 25.14 46.96
CA GLU A 539 1.93 24.67 47.76
C GLU A 539 3.15 24.47 46.85
N ALA A 540 4.32 24.90 47.33
CA ALA A 540 5.59 24.67 46.66
C ALA A 540 6.68 24.44 47.72
N GLU A 541 7.60 23.52 47.45
CA GLU A 541 8.72 23.24 48.37
C GLU A 541 9.76 24.37 48.41
N LYS A 542 9.80 25.22 47.39
CA LYS A 542 10.82 26.26 47.22
C LYS A 542 10.23 27.67 47.21
N GLU A 543 9.45 28.00 46.20
CA GLU A 543 9.00 29.37 45.97
C GLU A 543 7.61 29.40 45.34
N ILE A 544 6.78 30.33 45.80
CA ILE A 544 5.57 30.79 45.13
C ILE A 544 5.77 32.28 44.83
N SER A 545 5.71 32.66 43.56
CA SER A 545 5.84 34.04 43.11
C SER A 545 4.54 34.51 42.45
N ILE A 546 3.98 35.61 42.94
CA ILE A 546 2.77 36.24 42.39
C ILE A 546 3.14 37.65 41.95
N ARG A 547 2.92 37.95 40.67
CA ARG A 547 3.24 39.25 40.07
C ARG A 547 2.11 39.69 39.16
N ALA A 548 1.70 40.95 39.29
CA ALA A 548 0.82 41.64 38.37
C ALA A 548 1.46 42.98 37.97
N GLU A 549 1.10 43.49 36.80
CA GLU A 549 1.54 44.83 36.35
C GLU A 549 0.72 45.94 37.01
N ASP A 550 -0.59 45.72 37.18
CA ASP A 550 -1.53 46.71 37.72
C ASP A 550 -1.80 46.46 39.22
N ALA A 551 -2.54 45.40 39.55
CA ALA A 551 -2.96 45.15 40.93
C ALA A 551 -2.99 43.67 41.33
N ILE A 552 -2.75 43.41 42.61
CA ILE A 552 -2.99 42.14 43.30
C ILE A 552 -4.00 42.40 44.43
N TYR A 553 -5.10 41.65 44.46
CA TYR A 553 -6.12 41.74 45.52
C TYR A 553 -6.12 40.46 46.34
N ILE A 554 -5.92 40.58 47.67
CA ILE A 554 -6.02 39.48 48.63
C ILE A 554 -7.06 39.88 49.67
N GLN A 555 -8.17 39.15 49.75
CA GLN A 555 -9.29 39.49 50.63
C GLN A 555 -9.95 38.23 51.20
N SER A 556 -10.28 38.28 52.49
CA SER A 556 -11.26 37.41 53.13
C SER A 556 -12.55 38.19 53.37
N ILE A 557 -13.71 37.58 53.13
CA ILE A 557 -15.03 38.25 53.28
C ILE A 557 -15.52 38.19 54.73
N GLU A 558 -15.38 37.03 55.38
CA GLU A 558 -15.97 36.78 56.70
C GLU A 558 -14.93 36.63 57.81
N ALA A 559 -13.73 36.16 57.49
CA ALA A 559 -12.73 35.73 58.47
C ALA A 559 -11.43 36.53 58.32
N ASN A 560 -10.30 35.87 58.51
CA ASN A 560 -8.98 36.49 58.54
C ASN A 560 -8.18 36.28 57.25
N VAL A 561 -7.19 37.15 57.05
CA VAL A 561 -6.01 36.91 56.20
C VAL A 561 -4.83 36.77 57.16
N GLU A 562 -4.09 35.66 57.08
CA GLU A 562 -2.96 35.37 57.96
C GLU A 562 -1.67 35.23 57.13
N ILE A 563 -0.62 35.95 57.52
CA ILE A 563 0.69 35.92 56.86
C ILE A 563 1.74 35.57 57.90
N ASN A 564 2.29 34.36 57.80
CA ASN A 564 3.31 33.84 58.71
C ASN A 564 4.59 33.55 57.94
N ALA A 565 5.73 34.01 58.48
CA ALA A 565 7.05 33.66 57.98
C ALA A 565 7.98 33.34 59.14
N LYS A 566 8.85 32.36 58.96
CA LYS A 566 9.83 31.98 59.99
C LYS A 566 10.97 32.99 60.12
N GLU A 567 11.36 33.62 59.01
CA GLU A 567 12.50 34.54 58.96
C GLU A 567 12.04 36.00 58.96
N ALA A 568 11.31 36.44 57.93
CA ALA A 568 10.88 37.83 57.82
C ALA A 568 9.61 37.98 56.97
N VAL A 569 8.82 39.00 57.32
CA VAL A 569 7.77 39.57 56.46
C VAL A 569 8.21 41.00 56.10
N GLN A 570 8.26 41.33 54.81
CA GLN A 570 8.65 42.65 54.32
C GLN A 570 7.51 43.30 53.54
N LEU A 571 7.17 44.55 53.89
CA LEU A 571 6.18 45.37 53.19
C LEU A 571 6.87 46.66 52.74
N SER A 572 6.87 46.92 51.44
CA SER A 572 7.51 48.07 50.82
C SER A 572 6.66 48.59 49.66
N ALA A 573 6.52 49.91 49.56
CA ALA A 573 5.88 50.59 48.44
C ALA A 573 6.63 51.89 48.14
N ASP A 574 6.65 52.30 46.86
CA ASP A 574 7.29 53.55 46.44
C ASP A 574 6.51 54.79 46.87
N THR A 575 5.18 54.67 46.98
CA THR A 575 4.30 55.78 47.37
C THR A 575 3.84 55.63 48.80
N ASP A 576 2.97 54.65 49.08
CA ASP A 576 2.22 54.58 50.34
C ASP A 576 2.05 53.16 50.85
N ILE A 577 2.13 53.01 52.17
CA ILE A 577 1.68 51.82 52.90
C ILE A 577 0.60 52.27 53.89
N ASN A 578 -0.63 51.76 53.71
CA ASN A 578 -1.77 52.07 54.56
C ASN A 578 -2.16 50.86 55.40
N ILE A 579 -2.06 50.97 56.73
CA ILE A 579 -2.51 49.95 57.69
C ILE A 579 -3.65 50.56 58.51
N GLN A 580 -4.85 49.99 58.40
CA GLN A 580 -6.04 50.53 59.04
C GLN A 580 -6.91 49.42 59.66
N SER A 581 -7.39 49.68 60.88
CA SER A 581 -8.50 48.94 61.50
C SER A 581 -9.64 49.94 61.72
N SER A 582 -10.82 49.66 61.16
CA SER A 582 -11.96 50.60 61.17
C SER A 582 -12.83 50.48 62.42
N GLN A 583 -12.82 49.31 63.08
CA GLN A 583 -13.70 49.01 64.21
C GLN A 583 -12.95 48.69 65.50
N SER A 584 -11.69 48.25 65.41
CA SER A 584 -10.95 47.72 66.55
C SER A 584 -9.53 48.30 66.58
N ASN A 585 -8.56 47.53 67.03
CA ASN A 585 -7.18 47.97 67.21
C ASN A 585 -6.27 47.59 66.04
N ILE A 586 -5.14 48.29 65.95
CA ILE A 586 -3.92 47.85 65.30
C ILE A 586 -2.93 47.56 66.43
N LEU A 587 -2.33 46.37 66.45
CA LEU A 587 -1.34 45.96 67.46
C LEU A 587 0.00 45.71 66.77
N PHE A 588 1.05 46.41 67.23
CA PHE A 588 2.44 46.08 66.92
C PHE A 588 3.07 45.51 68.18
N GLU A 589 3.49 44.24 68.14
CA GLU A 589 4.11 43.54 69.25
C GLU A 589 5.45 42.94 68.81
N SER A 590 6.50 43.14 69.60
CA SER A 590 7.84 42.60 69.37
C SER A 590 8.45 42.21 70.71
N GLN A 591 9.11 41.05 70.76
CA GLN A 591 9.89 40.65 71.94
C GLN A 591 11.19 41.43 72.09
N GLN A 592 11.63 42.11 71.02
CA GLN A 592 12.83 42.93 71.00
C GLN A 592 12.42 44.40 70.82
N ASN A 593 12.78 45.01 69.69
CA ASN A 593 12.51 46.40 69.40
C ASN A 593 11.33 46.58 68.43
N ILE A 594 10.66 47.71 68.56
CA ILE A 594 9.85 48.34 67.51
C ILE A 594 10.59 49.64 67.17
N SER A 595 10.92 49.83 65.89
CA SER A 595 11.66 51.00 65.40
C SER A 595 10.84 51.73 64.35
N LEU A 596 10.68 53.04 64.53
CA LEU A 596 9.94 53.92 63.62
C LEU A 596 10.88 55.05 63.21
N GLU A 597 11.11 55.18 61.90
CA GLU A 597 12.00 56.16 61.30
C GLU A 597 11.28 56.81 60.12
N ALA A 598 11.35 58.14 60.04
CA ALA A 598 10.85 58.91 58.90
C ALA A 598 11.87 60.00 58.55
N ALA A 599 12.06 60.27 57.26
CA ALA A 599 12.94 61.35 56.80
C ALA A 599 12.37 62.75 57.09
N GLN A 600 11.06 62.84 57.27
CA GLN A 600 10.35 64.07 57.63
C GLN A 600 9.77 63.90 59.03
N ASP A 601 8.44 63.76 59.13
CA ASP A 601 7.74 63.81 60.39
C ASP A 601 7.26 62.42 60.82
N ILE A 602 7.38 62.15 62.13
CA ILE A 602 6.64 61.09 62.81
C ILE A 602 5.61 61.77 63.70
N SER A 603 4.34 61.41 63.52
CA SER A 603 3.23 62.02 64.26
C SER A 603 2.38 60.96 64.97
N TYR A 604 2.03 61.21 66.23
CA TYR A 604 1.12 60.40 67.03
C TYR A 604 -0.03 61.27 67.52
N PHE A 605 -1.26 60.89 67.19
CA PHE A 605 -2.45 61.61 67.61
C PHE A 605 -3.49 60.63 68.12
N SER A 606 -4.18 61.03 69.18
CA SER A 606 -5.47 60.46 69.55
C SER A 606 -6.52 61.55 69.41
N VAL A 607 -7.60 61.26 68.68
CA VAL A 607 -8.67 62.25 68.39
C VAL A 607 -9.64 62.40 69.58
N GLN A 608 -9.98 61.29 70.22
CA GLN A 608 -10.96 61.25 71.33
C GLN A 608 -10.37 60.73 72.64
N GLY A 609 -9.41 59.82 72.57
CA GLY A 609 -8.78 59.19 73.74
C GLY A 609 -7.46 59.84 74.15
N ASN A 610 -6.69 59.13 74.96
CA ASN A 610 -5.35 59.51 75.39
C ASN A 610 -4.24 58.92 74.49
N VAL A 611 -3.09 59.60 74.47
CA VAL A 611 -1.81 59.00 74.05
C VAL A 611 -1.05 58.65 75.33
N GLU A 612 -0.66 57.39 75.47
CA GLU A 612 0.12 56.89 76.60
C GLU A 612 1.44 56.30 76.11
N LEU A 613 2.55 56.78 76.69
CA LEU A 613 3.90 56.29 76.41
C LEU A 613 4.53 55.91 77.75
N ALA A 614 4.99 54.67 77.89
CA ALA A 614 5.52 54.16 79.14
C ALA A 614 6.74 53.26 78.92
N ALA A 615 7.80 53.49 79.71
CA ALA A 615 8.94 52.59 79.84
C ALA A 615 8.95 52.02 81.28
N GLN A 616 8.17 50.97 81.53
CA GLN A 616 7.87 50.50 82.90
C GLN A 616 9.11 50.15 83.74
N ASN A 617 10.16 49.62 83.12
CA ASN A 617 11.40 49.18 83.77
C ASN A 617 12.65 49.74 83.06
N GLY A 618 12.51 50.81 82.29
CA GLY A 618 13.58 51.35 81.45
C GLY A 618 13.59 52.87 81.41
N ASP A 619 14.55 53.42 80.66
CA ASP A 619 14.70 54.86 80.51
C ASP A 619 13.71 55.40 79.47
N PHE A 620 13.06 56.52 79.80
CA PHE A 620 12.30 57.32 78.83
C PHE A 620 13.14 58.52 78.40
N THR A 621 13.61 58.50 77.15
CA THR A 621 14.47 59.56 76.58
C THR A 621 13.73 60.33 75.49
N VAL A 622 13.65 61.65 75.64
CA VAL A 622 13.19 62.57 74.59
C VAL A 622 14.37 63.46 74.23
N ASN A 623 14.80 63.43 72.97
CA ASN A 623 15.96 64.18 72.49
C ASN A 623 15.63 64.90 71.18
N ALA A 624 16.04 66.16 71.07
CA ALA A 624 15.95 66.95 69.85
C ALA A 624 17.13 67.92 69.78
N GLU A 625 17.73 68.10 68.59
CA GLU A 625 18.79 69.11 68.38
C GLU A 625 18.28 70.54 68.53
N ARG A 626 16.97 70.73 68.32
CA ARG A 626 16.28 72.02 68.45
C ARG A 626 15.44 72.05 69.71
N ASN A 627 14.16 72.36 69.59
CA ASN A 627 13.28 72.55 70.74
C ASN A 627 12.53 71.26 71.07
N ILE A 628 12.49 70.91 72.35
CA ILE A 628 11.48 70.02 72.90
C ILE A 628 10.34 70.91 73.41
N SER A 629 9.15 70.78 72.82
CA SER A 629 7.97 71.56 73.20
C SER A 629 6.93 70.66 73.85
N ILE A 630 6.54 70.97 75.09
CA ILE A 630 5.43 70.35 75.80
C ILE A 630 4.39 71.45 76.03
N VAL A 631 3.21 71.31 75.44
CA VAL A 631 2.18 72.35 75.46
C VAL A 631 0.85 71.74 75.89
N GLY A 632 0.30 72.25 77.00
CA GLY A 632 -1.09 72.03 77.40
C GLY A 632 -1.91 73.25 77.00
N GLN A 633 -3.03 73.05 76.29
CA GLN A 633 -3.94 74.14 75.87
C GLN A 633 -5.35 74.00 76.48
N GLY A 634 -5.63 72.87 77.15
CA GLY A 634 -6.90 72.60 77.83
C GLY A 634 -6.89 73.02 79.30
N SER A 635 -7.96 72.70 80.03
CA SER A 635 -8.07 72.97 81.47
C SER A 635 -7.24 72.03 82.36
N GLY A 636 -6.36 71.21 81.78
CA GLY A 636 -5.47 70.30 82.49
C GLY A 636 -4.13 70.94 82.83
N SER A 637 -3.35 70.26 83.66
CA SER A 637 -2.01 70.66 84.07
C SER A 637 -0.93 69.94 83.26
N ILE A 638 0.20 70.61 83.02
CA ILE A 638 1.45 69.94 82.60
C ILE A 638 2.18 69.51 83.86
N GLN A 639 2.42 68.21 84.05
CA GLN A 639 3.07 67.67 85.26
C GLN A 639 4.30 66.84 84.91
N LEU A 640 5.40 67.11 85.63
CA LEU A 640 6.58 66.28 85.72
C LEU A 640 6.72 65.88 87.18
N SER A 641 6.68 64.59 87.51
CA SER A 641 6.75 64.14 88.91
C SER A 641 7.61 62.90 89.06
N GLN A 642 8.28 62.77 90.22
CA GLN A 642 9.14 61.63 90.54
C GLN A 642 9.23 61.47 92.07
N GLY A 643 8.66 60.38 92.61
CA GLY A 643 8.94 59.87 93.96
C GLY A 643 8.95 60.88 95.12
N GLY A 644 8.14 61.95 95.06
CA GLY A 644 8.08 63.03 96.05
C GLY A 644 8.51 64.42 95.56
N GLY A 645 9.01 64.54 94.32
CA GLY A 645 9.23 65.81 93.62
C GLY A 645 8.21 66.03 92.50
N LYS A 646 7.83 67.29 92.25
CA LYS A 646 6.84 67.71 91.26
C LYS A 646 7.16 69.08 90.67
N ILE A 647 7.02 69.20 89.35
CA ILE A 647 6.92 70.46 88.63
C ILE A 647 5.56 70.43 87.94
N GLU A 648 4.71 71.40 88.24
CA GLU A 648 3.39 71.52 87.63
C GLU A 648 3.17 72.93 87.09
N ILE A 649 2.62 72.99 85.88
CA ILE A 649 2.04 74.20 85.32
C ILE A 649 0.53 73.98 85.24
N ASP A 650 -0.24 74.73 86.03
CA ASP A 650 -1.70 74.62 86.04
C ASP A 650 -2.34 75.40 84.89
N ALA A 651 -3.66 75.24 84.71
CA ALA A 651 -4.40 75.92 83.64
C ALA A 651 -4.50 77.44 83.81
N ALA A 652 -4.20 77.99 85.00
CA ALA A 652 -4.12 79.43 85.26
C ALA A 652 -2.72 80.00 84.95
N GLY A 653 -1.77 79.15 84.56
CA GLY A 653 -0.39 79.52 84.26
C GLY A 653 0.51 79.61 85.50
N ASN A 654 0.07 79.11 86.65
CA ASN A 654 0.91 79.06 87.84
C ASN A 654 1.91 77.92 87.72
N ILE A 655 3.18 78.20 88.05
CA ILE A 655 4.23 77.18 88.13
C ILE A 655 4.41 76.81 89.60
N THR A 656 4.18 75.54 89.92
CA THR A 656 4.42 74.97 91.24
C THR A 656 5.60 74.02 91.17
N ILE A 657 6.59 74.21 92.05
CA ILE A 657 7.75 73.32 92.19
C ILE A 657 7.74 72.78 93.63
N GLU A 658 7.45 71.50 93.79
CA GLU A 658 7.50 70.79 95.07
C GLU A 658 8.72 69.86 95.05
N ALA A 659 9.58 69.98 96.04
CA ALA A 659 10.73 69.09 96.20
C ALA A 659 11.12 69.02 97.68
N ASN A 660 11.64 67.87 98.12
CA ASN A 660 12.24 67.74 99.45
C ASN A 660 13.43 68.70 99.62
N ASN A 661 14.17 68.97 98.54
CA ASN A 661 15.22 69.97 98.46
C ASN A 661 15.23 70.59 97.07
N LEU A 662 15.15 71.91 96.98
CA LEU A 662 15.28 72.66 95.73
C LEU A 662 16.63 73.40 95.70
N ASN A 663 17.58 72.88 94.91
CA ASN A 663 18.87 73.53 94.70
C ASN A 663 18.86 74.30 93.37
N LEU A 664 18.89 75.63 93.44
CA LEU A 664 19.01 76.51 92.28
C LEU A 664 20.43 77.11 92.25
N SER A 665 21.17 76.88 91.17
CA SER A 665 22.54 77.37 91.00
C SER A 665 22.70 78.04 89.63
N ALA A 666 22.89 79.36 89.62
CA ALA A 666 23.12 80.13 88.40
C ALA A 666 23.90 81.42 88.72
N SER A 667 24.53 82.01 87.69
CA SER A 667 25.18 83.32 87.77
C SER A 667 24.19 84.47 88.06
N ASN A 668 22.90 84.28 87.78
CA ASN A 668 21.82 85.16 88.21
C ASN A 668 20.52 84.35 88.33
N ILE A 669 19.80 84.49 89.44
CA ILE A 669 18.47 83.90 89.65
C ILE A 669 17.51 85.05 89.86
N ALA A 670 16.59 85.25 88.91
CA ALA A 670 15.55 86.26 89.00
C ALA A 670 14.20 85.55 89.16
N VAL A 671 13.56 85.77 90.31
CA VAL A 671 12.18 85.35 90.58
C VAL A 671 11.35 86.61 90.69
N SER A 672 10.39 86.80 89.80
CA SER A 672 9.56 88.00 89.72
C SER A 672 8.09 87.61 89.56
N GLY A 673 7.24 88.09 90.45
CA GLY A 673 5.80 87.85 90.46
C GLY A 673 5.06 88.97 91.19
N SER A 674 3.76 89.11 90.96
CA SER A 674 2.91 90.11 91.61
C SER A 674 2.73 89.87 93.11
N ALA A 675 3.04 88.67 93.61
CA ALA A 675 3.24 88.34 95.01
C ALA A 675 4.15 87.10 95.16
N ILE A 676 5.21 87.19 95.97
CA ILE A 676 5.98 86.05 96.48
C ILE A 676 5.56 85.89 97.94
N SER A 677 4.78 84.86 98.27
CA SER A 677 4.21 84.69 99.60
C SER A 677 4.55 83.33 100.20
N HIS A 678 5.28 83.37 101.32
CA HIS A 678 5.68 82.29 102.24
C HIS A 678 6.63 81.22 101.68
N ASN A 679 7.84 81.21 102.27
CA ASN A 679 8.83 80.12 102.19
C ASN A 679 8.34 78.86 102.90
#